data_AF-A0A1Y1YNI9-F1
#
_entry.id   AF-A0A1Y1YNI9-F1
#
_cell.length_a   1.000
_cell.length_b   1.000
_cell.length_c   1.000
_cell.angle_alpha   90.00
_cell.angle_beta   90.00
_cell.angle_gamma   90.00
#
_symmetry.space_group_name_H-M   'P 1'
#
loop_
_entity.id
_entity.type
_entity.pdbx_description
1 polymer ?
#
loop_
_entity_poly.entity_id
_entity_poly.type
_entity_poly.pdbx_seq_one_letter_code
_entity_poly.pdbx_strand_id
1 'polypeptide(L)'
;MKFNKILTIFVSVPALIKAASQDYARHLELSILFYEAQRSGKLPDNNRIYWRGDSMLEAGSDNKVDLTGGYYDAGDNIKFNFPQASSLTLLSWSAVEWKDGYKQAGQWEYMKDLIKWGMDYFIKCHTDKYVLYGQVGNAKLDHNSWVSPENISYDYPSYKITDSSPGSDLAAETSAALVAASMVFRDEDPNYADLLLKHGKELYEFADKYRGSYDESIPEANDYYHSNSYNDELVWGAAWLFRATGEEYYKSKVDAIWDYPYDENDSNKFLDSKNPISWDDKKASSYTLMAMITGDQKYLKEATTHSDLMVNHTTTPGGLWYNENLSVWGSNRYASNAAFTVAMMTSIMNDDDSKRQEYIDFVKKQTDYILGDNPAKIDYVVGAAPNSPKAVHHRGASGTKDVYENPDENTYVLYGALAGGPGPKDEYKDIREDYQKNEVALDYNAAFQGLLAFLIQEGYNLPDPKQTWEGAWPPKDSNGVCKPEFICENSNGSTHKLSRRANAKVVAGEEYRIAIQLSGKYITAANNGNVHQWENLNDNSQVWYFEDAGNGKFAILSGKNRKLAMTVENGDSKNGNNILLTEYKNTAAQHFILHGVDDAYYITAECSGKASLDVYNQSYDNGANIDQWAYWGGECQKFYIIPANNGDINNSPNVAYLFAYFLGNAPDQERLSYAVSRDGYNFKALNGGKAVWASTVGTGCLRDPYIFKGEDGFYYLLATDMKSSLGWNSNRNLLSAKSMDLIHWTGITIIEIANKYPLMKGADRAWAPQAIYDREKGSYMIYYAARVPGRDNRTIMYYAYSKDMKRLETDPQVLFAPANGNDAIDSDIIFQNGKYYMYYKNETNKRIYLATASHANGPYSEIKQISEGNIGVEGPNIYKLNNSNKWLLMSDAYNSGYYIVQETTDLVNFRTVNRNNYSFNFTPRHGYVIPINGYQYNDLINAFPSNGLGPISMAVPTTTKKTTTTTTTTTTTATTTKNNSQPTSQSKCFSEDKNLGYPCCQNCYVIESDENGDYGIENGEWCSIPYSCSKSDLHENGYPYCKNTKIVVYTDDVEWGVENNEWCVIKDDESSSDCKCWSEKLGYPCCVGNTVYTTDESGSWGLENDDWCGIKTC
;
A
#
# COMPACT_ATOMS: atom_id res chain seq x y z
N MET A 1 -67.86 -32.43 27.58
CA MET A 1 -66.78 -31.49 28.00
C MET A 1 -65.81 -32.24 28.89
N LYS A 2 -64.49 -32.06 28.65
CA LYS A 2 -63.35 -32.46 29.51
C LYS A 2 -63.09 -33.98 29.58
N PHE A 3 -61.89 -34.54 29.50
CA PHE A 3 -60.49 -34.07 29.42
C PHE A 3 -59.72 -35.27 28.82
N ASN A 4 -58.83 -35.08 27.84
CA ASN A 4 -57.87 -36.12 27.45
C ASN A 4 -56.44 -35.60 27.57
N LYS A 5 -55.58 -36.46 28.13
CA LYS A 5 -54.21 -36.23 28.55
C LYS A 5 -53.30 -35.85 27.38
N ILE A 6 -52.45 -34.85 27.63
CA ILE A 6 -51.32 -34.46 26.77
C ILE A 6 -50.19 -35.45 27.01
N LEU A 7 -49.73 -36.10 25.95
CA LEU A 7 -48.46 -36.83 25.88
C LEU A 7 -47.55 -36.04 24.94
N THR A 8 -46.50 -35.45 25.48
CA THR A 8 -45.52 -34.66 24.74
C THR A 8 -44.58 -35.61 23.98
N ILE A 9 -44.69 -35.64 22.66
CA ILE A 9 -43.73 -36.28 21.76
C ILE A 9 -42.77 -35.19 21.27
N PHE A 10 -41.48 -35.32 21.58
CA PHE A 10 -40.43 -34.54 20.96
C PHE A 10 -40.34 -34.96 19.48
N VAL A 11 -40.72 -34.06 18.57
CA VAL A 11 -40.39 -34.17 17.15
C VAL A 11 -39.03 -33.52 16.96
N SER A 12 -38.01 -34.33 16.66
CA SER A 12 -36.74 -33.85 16.12
C SER A 12 -37.00 -33.23 14.75
N VAL A 13 -36.81 -31.91 14.64
CA VAL A 13 -36.81 -31.20 13.36
C VAL A 13 -35.51 -31.58 12.63
N PRO A 14 -35.57 -32.10 11.38
CA PRO A 14 -34.36 -32.27 10.58
C PRO A 14 -33.76 -30.89 10.32
N ALA A 15 -32.45 -30.73 10.54
CA ALA A 15 -31.72 -29.54 10.13
C ALA A 15 -31.96 -29.31 8.62
N LEU A 16 -32.34 -28.09 8.25
CA LEU A 16 -32.48 -27.68 6.86
C LEU A 16 -31.09 -27.75 6.19
N ILE A 17 -30.90 -28.76 5.34
CA ILE A 17 -29.75 -28.85 4.43
C ILE A 17 -30.07 -27.93 3.25
N LYS A 18 -29.38 -26.78 3.16
CA LYS A 18 -29.45 -25.84 2.03
C LYS A 18 -28.13 -25.97 1.28
N ALA A 19 -28.16 -26.53 0.06
CA ALA A 19 -26.95 -27.02 -0.62
C ALA A 19 -26.78 -26.55 -2.07
N ALA A 20 -27.38 -25.41 -2.45
CA ALA A 20 -27.06 -24.74 -3.72
C ALA A 20 -26.89 -23.25 -3.42
N SER A 21 -25.70 -22.72 -3.74
CA SER A 21 -25.43 -21.28 -3.67
C SER A 21 -25.58 -20.64 -5.06
N GLN A 22 -26.18 -19.46 -5.11
CA GLN A 22 -26.26 -18.62 -6.31
C GLN A 22 -25.57 -17.26 -6.08
N ASP A 23 -24.68 -17.21 -5.09
CA ASP A 23 -23.85 -16.05 -4.80
C ASP A 23 -22.61 -16.06 -5.69
N TYR A 24 -22.80 -15.81 -6.99
CA TYR A 24 -21.70 -15.80 -7.97
C TYR A 24 -20.63 -14.77 -7.65
N ALA A 25 -21.01 -13.61 -7.10
CA ALA A 25 -20.07 -12.57 -6.67
C ALA A 25 -19.11 -13.09 -5.61
N ARG A 26 -19.61 -13.90 -4.67
CA ARG A 26 -18.76 -14.57 -3.71
C ARG A 26 -17.81 -15.59 -4.35
N HIS A 27 -18.31 -16.46 -5.22
CA HIS A 27 -17.43 -17.43 -5.90
C HIS A 27 -16.37 -16.74 -6.76
N LEU A 28 -16.68 -15.55 -7.28
CA LEU A 28 -15.76 -14.73 -8.06
C LEU A 28 -14.62 -14.17 -7.18
N GLU A 29 -14.95 -13.67 -5.99
CA GLU A 29 -13.95 -13.28 -4.98
C GLU A 29 -13.02 -14.44 -4.66
N LEU A 30 -13.58 -15.62 -4.38
CA LEU A 30 -12.82 -16.82 -4.06
C LEU A 30 -11.91 -17.22 -5.21
N SER A 31 -12.43 -17.31 -6.44
CA SER A 31 -11.65 -17.71 -7.60
C SER A 31 -10.44 -16.81 -7.83
N ILE A 32 -10.53 -15.51 -7.54
CA ILE A 32 -9.38 -14.59 -7.64
C ILE A 32 -8.33 -14.89 -6.56
N LEU A 33 -8.75 -15.27 -5.34
CA LEU A 33 -7.83 -15.68 -4.28
C LEU A 33 -7.06 -16.96 -4.64
N PHE A 34 -7.66 -17.86 -5.40
CA PHE A 34 -6.94 -19.03 -5.93
C PHE A 34 -5.75 -18.60 -6.80
N TYR A 35 -5.93 -17.66 -7.73
CA TYR A 35 -4.80 -17.16 -8.52
C TYR A 35 -3.74 -16.47 -7.65
N GLU A 36 -4.13 -15.67 -6.65
CA GLU A 36 -3.15 -15.13 -5.69
C GLU A 36 -2.37 -16.24 -4.97
N ALA A 37 -3.03 -17.35 -4.65
CA ALA A 37 -2.42 -18.51 -4.01
C ALA A 37 -1.53 -19.32 -4.95
N GLN A 38 -1.60 -19.10 -6.27
CA GLN A 38 -0.72 -19.69 -7.27
C GLN A 38 0.51 -18.83 -7.60
N ARG A 39 0.63 -17.59 -7.09
CA ARG A 39 1.74 -16.69 -7.46
C ARG A 39 3.11 -17.28 -7.15
N SER A 40 4.07 -17.14 -8.07
CA SER A 40 5.50 -17.49 -7.88
C SER A 40 6.36 -16.22 -7.85
N GLY A 41 7.56 -16.26 -7.28
CA GLY A 41 8.46 -15.12 -7.16
C GLY A 41 8.30 -14.40 -5.82
N LYS A 42 8.78 -13.16 -5.78
CA LYS A 42 8.62 -12.28 -4.62
C LYS A 42 7.19 -11.79 -4.54
N LEU A 43 6.45 -12.22 -3.52
CA LEU A 43 5.05 -11.84 -3.34
C LEU A 43 4.93 -10.37 -2.95
N PRO A 44 3.83 -9.70 -3.33
CA PRO A 44 3.66 -8.30 -3.00
C PRO A 44 3.29 -8.13 -1.52
N ASP A 45 3.66 -6.99 -0.95
CA ASP A 45 3.40 -6.65 0.47
C ASP A 45 1.92 -6.71 0.87
N ASN A 46 1.01 -6.67 -0.11
CA ASN A 46 -0.43 -6.77 0.03
C ASN A 46 -1.01 -8.16 -0.27
N ASN A 47 -0.17 -9.21 -0.29
CA ASN A 47 -0.60 -10.60 -0.48
C ASN A 47 -1.70 -10.98 0.54
N ARG A 48 -2.87 -11.41 0.04
CA ARG A 48 -4.00 -11.82 0.89
C ARG A 48 -3.89 -13.27 1.34
N ILE A 49 -2.99 -14.05 0.76
CA ILE A 49 -2.83 -15.48 1.06
C ILE A 49 -1.79 -15.67 2.16
N TYR A 50 -2.23 -15.64 3.41
CA TYR A 50 -1.37 -15.68 4.61
C TYR A 50 -0.37 -16.83 4.70
N TRP A 51 -0.66 -17.97 4.07
CA TRP A 51 0.20 -19.17 4.10
C TRP A 51 1.17 -19.25 2.92
N ARG A 52 1.13 -18.29 1.99
CA ARG A 52 2.07 -18.20 0.87
C ARG A 52 3.18 -17.20 1.17
N GLY A 53 4.41 -17.58 0.82
CA GLY A 53 5.61 -16.75 0.93
C GLY A 53 6.35 -16.62 -0.39
N ASP A 54 7.46 -15.86 -0.36
CA ASP A 54 8.37 -15.72 -1.49
C ASP A 54 8.93 -17.08 -1.93
N SER A 55 8.92 -17.36 -3.23
CA SER A 55 9.38 -18.63 -3.80
C SER A 55 10.04 -18.45 -5.17
N MET A 56 10.90 -19.39 -5.58
CA MET A 56 11.62 -19.35 -6.87
C MET A 56 12.27 -17.99 -7.19
N LEU A 57 12.94 -17.40 -6.20
CA LEU A 57 13.54 -16.05 -6.31
C LEU A 57 14.72 -15.98 -7.30
N GLU A 58 15.30 -17.13 -7.67
CA GLU A 58 16.41 -17.22 -8.63
C GLU A 58 15.97 -17.76 -10.00
N ALA A 59 14.66 -17.78 -10.30
CA ALA A 59 14.14 -18.25 -11.58
C ALA A 59 14.76 -17.48 -12.76
N GLY A 60 15.34 -18.19 -13.72
CA GLY A 60 16.03 -17.61 -14.89
C GLY A 60 17.53 -17.36 -14.71
N SER A 61 18.08 -17.53 -13.50
CA SER A 61 19.51 -17.33 -13.21
C SER A 61 20.42 -18.25 -14.05
N ASP A 62 19.96 -19.47 -14.34
CA ASP A 62 20.61 -20.45 -15.23
C ASP A 62 20.84 -19.91 -16.65
N ASN A 63 20.03 -18.93 -17.06
CA ASN A 63 20.11 -18.25 -18.35
C ASN A 63 20.48 -16.76 -18.25
N LYS A 64 20.83 -16.25 -17.05
CA LYS A 64 21.13 -14.83 -16.78
C LYS A 64 20.00 -13.88 -17.14
N VAL A 65 18.76 -14.29 -16.91
CA VAL A 65 17.55 -13.50 -17.10
C VAL A 65 16.71 -13.53 -15.82
N ASP A 66 15.86 -12.52 -15.61
CA ASP A 66 14.89 -12.53 -14.52
C ASP A 66 13.61 -13.20 -15.01
N LEU A 67 13.30 -14.40 -14.52
CA LEU A 67 12.04 -15.10 -14.76
C LEU A 67 11.24 -15.29 -13.46
N THR A 68 11.46 -14.43 -12.47
CA THR A 68 10.64 -14.39 -11.24
C THR A 68 9.25 -13.81 -11.54
N GLY A 69 8.24 -14.25 -10.79
CA GLY A 69 6.84 -13.93 -11.08
C GLY A 69 6.11 -15.09 -11.76
N GLY A 70 4.92 -14.81 -12.27
CA GLY A 70 4.04 -15.79 -12.90
C GLY A 70 3.28 -16.63 -11.87
N TYR A 71 2.67 -17.70 -12.34
CA TYR A 71 1.83 -18.59 -11.55
C TYR A 71 2.34 -20.03 -11.65
N TYR A 72 2.23 -20.76 -10.56
CA TYR A 72 2.29 -22.21 -10.57
C TYR A 72 1.04 -22.76 -11.26
N ASP A 73 1.24 -23.79 -12.06
CA ASP A 73 0.22 -24.30 -12.97
C ASP A 73 -0.95 -24.98 -12.25
N ALA A 74 -0.64 -25.93 -11.37
CA ALA A 74 -1.64 -26.77 -10.72
C ALA A 74 -1.35 -26.99 -9.23
N GLY A 75 -1.46 -28.23 -8.74
CA GLY A 75 -0.97 -28.65 -7.43
C GLY A 75 0.55 -28.71 -7.29
N ASP A 76 1.29 -28.44 -8.36
CA ASP A 76 2.75 -28.50 -8.47
C ASP A 76 3.42 -27.13 -8.35
N ASN A 77 4.76 -27.10 -8.45
CA ASN A 77 5.51 -25.85 -8.41
C ASN A 77 6.14 -25.50 -9.77
N ILE A 78 5.55 -25.94 -10.88
CA ILE A 78 6.08 -25.66 -12.22
C ILE A 78 5.33 -24.48 -12.83
N LYS A 79 6.02 -23.68 -13.64
CA LYS A 79 5.40 -22.64 -14.46
C LYS A 79 5.32 -23.12 -15.91
N PHE A 80 4.24 -23.79 -16.27
CA PHE A 80 3.93 -24.15 -17.66
C PHE A 80 3.25 -22.95 -18.34
N ASN A 81 3.96 -22.31 -19.27
CA ASN A 81 3.45 -21.04 -19.82
C ASN A 81 2.33 -21.22 -20.84
N PHE A 82 2.17 -22.39 -21.46
CA PHE A 82 1.10 -22.63 -22.43
C PHE A 82 -0.30 -22.59 -21.77
N PRO A 83 -0.60 -23.43 -20.75
CA PRO A 83 -1.87 -23.33 -20.01
C PRO A 83 -2.01 -22.02 -19.22
N GLN A 84 -0.91 -21.46 -18.69
CA GLN A 84 -0.95 -20.15 -18.04
C GLN A 84 -1.37 -19.04 -19.01
N ALA A 85 -0.83 -19.04 -20.24
CA ALA A 85 -1.18 -18.04 -21.25
C ALA A 85 -2.65 -18.17 -21.64
N SER A 86 -3.12 -19.40 -21.89
CA SER A 86 -4.53 -19.64 -22.21
C SER A 86 -5.48 -19.17 -21.10
N SER A 87 -5.13 -19.48 -19.85
CA SER A 87 -5.90 -19.02 -18.67
C SER A 87 -5.99 -17.49 -18.64
N LEU A 88 -4.85 -16.81 -18.80
CA LEU A 88 -4.78 -15.36 -18.78
C LEU A 88 -5.46 -14.70 -19.99
N THR A 89 -5.52 -15.37 -21.14
CA THR A 89 -6.31 -14.91 -22.29
C THR A 89 -7.80 -14.97 -21.99
N LEU A 90 -8.32 -16.07 -21.44
CA LEU A 90 -9.74 -16.20 -21.08
C LEU A 90 -10.16 -15.20 -20.01
N LEU A 91 -9.32 -15.01 -18.99
CA LEU A 91 -9.52 -14.02 -17.93
C LEU A 91 -9.48 -12.59 -18.48
N SER A 92 -8.57 -12.29 -19.40
CA SER A 92 -8.52 -10.97 -20.05
C SER A 92 -9.73 -10.76 -20.97
N TRP A 93 -10.18 -11.81 -21.69
CA TRP A 93 -11.39 -11.76 -22.49
C TRP A 93 -12.62 -11.45 -21.63
N SER A 94 -12.80 -12.17 -20.52
CA SER A 94 -13.95 -11.93 -19.64
C SER A 94 -13.87 -10.55 -18.99
N ALA A 95 -12.68 -10.05 -18.68
CA ALA A 95 -12.49 -8.69 -18.17
C ALA A 95 -12.83 -7.61 -19.22
N VAL A 96 -12.63 -7.88 -20.52
CA VAL A 96 -13.04 -6.98 -21.60
C VAL A 96 -14.56 -7.01 -21.80
N GLU A 97 -15.16 -8.20 -21.89
CA GLU A 97 -16.58 -8.35 -22.24
C GLU A 97 -17.54 -8.17 -21.06
N TRP A 98 -17.14 -8.69 -19.90
CA TRP A 98 -17.99 -8.80 -18.71
C TRP A 98 -17.46 -7.91 -17.57
N LYS A 99 -16.84 -6.78 -17.93
CA LYS A 99 -16.29 -5.76 -17.03
C LYS A 99 -17.26 -5.33 -15.93
N ASP A 100 -18.54 -5.18 -16.29
CA ASP A 100 -19.55 -4.73 -15.33
C ASP A 100 -19.90 -5.83 -14.33
N GLY A 101 -19.84 -7.10 -14.70
CA GLY A 101 -19.94 -8.23 -13.76
C GLY A 101 -18.86 -8.17 -12.67
N TYR A 102 -17.59 -7.97 -13.06
CA TYR A 102 -16.49 -7.79 -12.11
C TYR A 102 -16.64 -6.56 -11.22
N LYS A 103 -17.13 -5.43 -11.78
CA LYS A 103 -17.38 -4.20 -11.01
C LYS A 103 -18.53 -4.36 -10.02
N GLN A 104 -19.63 -4.98 -10.43
CA GLN A 104 -20.79 -5.26 -9.57
C GLN A 104 -20.40 -6.16 -8.40
N ALA A 105 -19.48 -7.11 -8.62
CA ALA A 105 -18.93 -7.96 -7.58
C ALA A 105 -17.89 -7.28 -6.66
N GLY A 106 -17.48 -6.04 -6.95
CA GLY A 106 -16.40 -5.36 -6.24
C GLY A 106 -15.00 -5.92 -6.52
N GLN A 107 -14.84 -6.72 -7.58
CA GLN A 107 -13.61 -7.48 -7.87
C GLN A 107 -12.76 -6.92 -9.02
N TRP A 108 -13.20 -5.84 -9.70
CA TRP A 108 -12.51 -5.27 -10.88
C TRP A 108 -11.01 -5.02 -10.66
N GLU A 109 -10.68 -4.51 -9.48
CA GLU A 109 -9.30 -4.15 -9.17
C GLU A 109 -8.40 -5.35 -8.90
N TYR A 110 -8.92 -6.36 -8.20
CA TYR A 110 -8.18 -7.61 -7.98
C TYR A 110 -8.06 -8.40 -9.29
N MET A 111 -9.05 -8.31 -10.17
CA MET A 111 -8.99 -8.89 -11.51
C MET A 111 -7.88 -8.27 -12.36
N LYS A 112 -7.74 -6.94 -12.35
CA LYS A 112 -6.61 -6.26 -13.02
C LYS A 112 -5.27 -6.65 -12.40
N ASP A 113 -5.17 -6.74 -11.07
CA ASP A 113 -3.94 -7.15 -10.39
C ASP A 113 -3.53 -8.59 -10.76
N LEU A 114 -4.51 -9.50 -10.84
CA LEU A 114 -4.33 -10.86 -11.33
C LEU A 114 -3.78 -10.87 -12.76
N ILE A 115 -4.43 -10.20 -13.70
CA ILE A 115 -3.99 -10.15 -15.11
C ILE A 115 -2.58 -9.55 -15.18
N LYS A 116 -2.36 -8.42 -14.48
CA LYS A 116 -1.07 -7.71 -14.51
C LYS A 116 0.08 -8.60 -14.04
N TRP A 117 -0.10 -9.36 -12.95
CA TRP A 117 0.93 -10.27 -12.43
C TRP A 117 1.40 -11.30 -13.48
N GLY A 118 0.46 -11.86 -14.24
CA GLY A 118 0.77 -12.79 -15.33
C GLY A 118 1.45 -12.10 -16.52
N MET A 119 0.95 -10.93 -16.91
CA MET A 119 1.51 -10.16 -18.02
C MET A 119 2.92 -9.63 -17.75
N ASP A 120 3.21 -9.16 -16.53
CA ASP A 120 4.54 -8.72 -16.11
C ASP A 120 5.56 -9.87 -16.27
N TYR A 121 5.15 -11.10 -15.93
CA TYR A 121 5.96 -12.29 -16.13
C TYR A 121 6.14 -12.64 -17.62
N PHE A 122 5.12 -12.56 -18.46
CA PHE A 122 5.29 -12.80 -19.90
C PHE A 122 6.19 -11.76 -20.60
N ILE A 123 6.17 -10.50 -20.14
CA ILE A 123 7.13 -9.48 -20.60
C ILE A 123 8.55 -9.92 -20.26
N LYS A 124 8.79 -10.43 -19.05
CA LYS A 124 10.10 -10.97 -18.64
C LYS A 124 10.52 -12.20 -19.48
N CYS A 125 9.56 -13.08 -19.80
CA CYS A 125 9.83 -14.26 -20.63
C CYS A 125 10.16 -13.92 -22.09
N HIS A 126 9.66 -12.81 -22.63
CA HIS A 126 9.94 -12.35 -23.98
C HIS A 126 11.19 -11.46 -24.00
N THR A 127 12.36 -12.12 -23.97
CA THR A 127 13.68 -11.47 -23.78
C THR A 127 14.28 -10.89 -25.05
N ASP A 128 13.85 -11.38 -26.21
CA ASP A 128 14.20 -10.86 -27.54
C ASP A 128 13.07 -11.23 -28.53
N LYS A 129 13.03 -10.58 -29.69
CA LYS A 129 11.94 -10.64 -30.66
C LYS A 129 11.51 -12.07 -31.05
N TYR A 130 12.44 -13.01 -31.08
CA TYR A 130 12.21 -14.42 -31.42
C TYR A 130 12.66 -15.36 -30.29
N VAL A 131 12.60 -14.93 -29.03
CA VAL A 131 12.96 -15.73 -27.86
C VAL A 131 11.87 -15.59 -26.79
N LEU A 132 11.20 -16.69 -26.49
CA LEU A 132 10.17 -16.76 -25.44
C LEU A 132 10.47 -17.93 -24.49
N TYR A 133 10.63 -17.63 -23.20
CA TYR A 133 10.67 -18.66 -22.17
C TYR A 133 9.28 -19.26 -21.97
N GLY A 134 9.19 -20.58 -22.12
CA GLY A 134 7.94 -21.35 -22.10
C GLY A 134 7.74 -22.17 -20.84
N GLN A 135 8.80 -22.40 -20.08
CA GLN A 135 8.72 -23.20 -18.86
C GLN A 135 9.83 -22.83 -17.87
N VAL A 136 9.51 -22.84 -16.58
CA VAL A 136 10.49 -22.80 -15.49
C VAL A 136 10.18 -23.91 -14.51
N GLY A 137 11.17 -24.77 -14.24
CA GLY A 137 11.00 -25.99 -13.47
C GLY A 137 11.12 -27.23 -14.34
N ASN A 138 11.77 -28.27 -13.82
CA ASN A 138 11.78 -29.59 -14.44
C ASN A 138 10.70 -30.47 -13.83
N ALA A 139 9.83 -31.03 -14.66
CA ALA A 139 8.63 -31.69 -14.21
C ALA A 139 8.89 -32.97 -13.44
N LYS A 140 9.91 -33.71 -13.83
CA LYS A 140 10.32 -34.90 -13.11
C LYS A 140 10.90 -34.57 -11.73
N LEU A 141 11.75 -33.55 -11.60
CA LEU A 141 12.31 -33.17 -10.30
C LEU A 141 11.22 -32.66 -9.36
N ASP A 142 10.32 -31.84 -9.88
CA ASP A 142 9.19 -31.29 -9.13
C ASP A 142 8.19 -32.38 -8.70
N HIS A 143 7.77 -33.25 -9.61
CA HIS A 143 6.76 -34.27 -9.31
C HIS A 143 7.28 -35.43 -8.46
N ASN A 144 8.61 -35.58 -8.34
CA ASN A 144 9.22 -36.49 -7.36
C ASN A 144 9.34 -35.86 -5.95
N SER A 145 8.92 -34.60 -5.77
CA SER A 145 9.04 -33.84 -4.53
C SER A 145 7.70 -33.24 -4.11
N TRP A 146 7.19 -33.65 -2.95
CA TRP A 146 5.99 -33.05 -2.38
C TRP A 146 6.35 -31.96 -1.37
N VAL A 147 6.68 -30.77 -1.87
CA VAL A 147 7.10 -29.63 -1.05
C VAL A 147 6.33 -28.36 -1.41
N SER A 148 6.11 -27.49 -0.43
CA SER A 148 5.53 -26.17 -0.70
C SER A 148 6.48 -25.32 -1.56
N PRO A 149 5.96 -24.35 -2.32
CA PRO A 149 6.77 -23.48 -3.18
C PRO A 149 7.97 -22.83 -2.49
N GLU A 150 7.81 -22.44 -1.23
CA GLU A 150 8.82 -21.73 -0.43
C GLU A 150 9.97 -22.65 0.01
N ASN A 151 9.80 -23.97 -0.11
CA ASN A 151 10.73 -24.99 0.36
C ASN A 151 11.36 -25.81 -0.78
N ILE A 152 11.25 -25.33 -2.02
CA ILE A 152 11.91 -25.96 -3.18
C ILE A 152 13.42 -25.96 -2.95
N SER A 153 14.02 -27.13 -3.08
CA SER A 153 15.48 -27.34 -2.94
C SER A 153 16.12 -28.05 -4.14
N TYR A 154 15.31 -28.48 -5.11
CA TYR A 154 15.76 -29.03 -6.39
C TYR A 154 15.93 -27.92 -7.42
N ASP A 155 16.71 -28.21 -8.47
CA ASP A 155 16.93 -27.29 -9.58
C ASP A 155 15.63 -27.06 -10.38
N TYR A 156 15.39 -25.81 -10.76
CA TYR A 156 14.26 -25.38 -11.59
C TYR A 156 14.75 -24.71 -12.89
N PRO A 157 15.25 -25.49 -13.86
CA PRO A 157 15.80 -24.96 -15.12
C PRO A 157 14.77 -24.18 -15.93
N SER A 158 15.25 -23.26 -16.78
CA SER A 158 14.41 -22.41 -17.63
C SER A 158 14.50 -22.84 -19.09
N TYR A 159 13.36 -23.11 -19.72
CA TYR A 159 13.25 -23.56 -21.11
C TYR A 159 12.58 -22.51 -21.98
N LYS A 160 13.01 -22.45 -23.24
CA LYS A 160 12.58 -21.43 -24.19
C LYS A 160 12.43 -21.98 -25.59
N ILE A 161 11.57 -21.33 -26.35
CA ILE A 161 11.46 -21.47 -27.79
C ILE A 161 12.22 -20.34 -28.48
N THR A 162 12.78 -20.64 -29.66
CA THR A 162 13.57 -19.72 -30.50
C THR A 162 13.21 -19.88 -31.97
N ASP A 163 13.75 -19.04 -32.85
CA ASP A 163 13.63 -19.21 -34.30
C ASP A 163 14.20 -20.54 -34.84
N SER A 164 15.19 -21.12 -34.13
CA SER A 164 15.78 -22.43 -34.44
C SER A 164 15.09 -23.62 -33.74
N SER A 165 14.24 -23.34 -32.75
CA SER A 165 13.46 -24.33 -32.00
C SER A 165 12.09 -23.69 -31.67
N PRO A 166 11.19 -23.62 -32.67
CA PRO A 166 9.96 -22.82 -32.59
C PRO A 166 8.88 -23.44 -31.70
N GLY A 167 7.86 -22.63 -31.38
CA GLY A 167 6.64 -23.04 -30.69
C GLY A 167 5.52 -22.05 -30.98
N SER A 168 4.81 -22.26 -32.09
CA SER A 168 3.78 -21.36 -32.61
C SER A 168 2.56 -21.27 -31.70
N ASP A 169 2.13 -22.40 -31.18
CA ASP A 169 1.09 -22.56 -30.16
C ASP A 169 1.37 -21.65 -28.95
N LEU A 170 2.46 -21.88 -28.22
CA LEU A 170 2.85 -21.12 -27.05
C LEU A 170 3.04 -19.62 -27.36
N ALA A 171 3.73 -19.29 -28.45
CA ALA A 171 3.99 -17.90 -28.82
C ALA A 171 2.70 -17.15 -29.22
N ALA A 172 1.81 -17.78 -29.99
CA ALA A 172 0.57 -17.16 -30.41
C ALA A 172 -0.46 -17.08 -29.27
N GLU A 173 -0.50 -18.05 -28.35
CA GLU A 173 -1.34 -17.96 -27.15
C GLU A 173 -0.82 -16.88 -26.19
N THR A 174 0.50 -16.79 -25.98
CA THR A 174 1.09 -15.70 -25.17
C THR A 174 0.83 -14.34 -25.81
N SER A 175 0.87 -14.25 -27.15
CA SER A 175 0.42 -13.06 -27.88
C SER A 175 -1.04 -12.75 -27.60
N ALA A 176 -1.95 -13.72 -27.71
CA ALA A 176 -3.37 -13.54 -27.44
C ALA A 176 -3.60 -13.00 -26.01
N ALA A 177 -2.90 -13.54 -25.02
CA ALA A 177 -2.98 -13.10 -23.62
C ALA A 177 -2.57 -11.62 -23.46
N LEU A 178 -1.39 -11.25 -23.99
CA LEU A 178 -0.86 -9.88 -23.94
C LEU A 178 -1.77 -8.89 -24.68
N VAL A 179 -2.29 -9.28 -25.84
CA VAL A 179 -3.16 -8.43 -26.67
C VAL A 179 -4.52 -8.23 -26.01
N ALA A 180 -5.14 -9.29 -25.50
CA ALA A 180 -6.40 -9.19 -24.75
C ALA A 180 -6.21 -8.32 -23.50
N ALA A 181 -5.14 -8.53 -22.73
CA ALA A 181 -4.82 -7.71 -21.56
C ALA A 181 -4.56 -6.24 -21.93
N SER A 182 -3.95 -5.96 -23.08
CA SER A 182 -3.76 -4.57 -23.54
C SER A 182 -5.07 -3.81 -23.66
N MET A 183 -6.17 -4.50 -24.02
CA MET A 183 -7.50 -3.90 -24.10
C MET A 183 -8.09 -3.63 -22.71
N VAL A 184 -7.83 -4.50 -21.72
CA VAL A 184 -8.23 -4.31 -20.31
C VAL A 184 -7.63 -3.03 -19.73
N PHE A 185 -6.33 -2.80 -19.98
CA PHE A 185 -5.60 -1.65 -19.41
C PHE A 185 -5.68 -0.38 -20.26
N ARG A 186 -6.18 -0.45 -21.51
CA ARG A 186 -6.13 0.64 -22.48
C ARG A 186 -6.63 2.00 -21.94
N ASP A 187 -7.73 1.98 -21.19
CA ASP A 187 -8.37 3.20 -20.68
C ASP A 187 -7.68 3.78 -19.43
N GLU A 188 -7.00 2.93 -18.64
CA GLU A 188 -6.49 3.28 -17.31
C GLU A 188 -4.96 3.42 -17.27
N ASP A 189 -4.24 2.61 -18.05
CA ASP A 189 -2.79 2.67 -18.23
C ASP A 189 -2.42 2.43 -19.71
N PRO A 190 -2.58 3.45 -20.57
CA PRO A 190 -2.34 3.32 -22.00
C PRO A 190 -0.87 2.99 -22.34
N ASN A 191 0.08 3.38 -21.50
CA ASN A 191 1.50 3.08 -21.71
C ASN A 191 1.78 1.59 -21.50
N TYR A 192 1.23 1.03 -20.43
CA TYR A 192 1.33 -0.42 -20.20
C TYR A 192 0.57 -1.20 -21.28
N ALA A 193 -0.61 -0.74 -21.68
CA ALA A 193 -1.34 -1.33 -22.80
C ALA A 193 -0.54 -1.33 -24.11
N ASP A 194 0.18 -0.24 -24.43
CA ASP A 194 1.05 -0.18 -25.61
C ASP A 194 2.25 -1.11 -25.51
N LEU A 195 2.82 -1.25 -24.31
CA LEU A 195 3.89 -2.22 -24.06
C LEU A 195 3.40 -3.67 -24.29
N LEU A 196 2.24 -4.02 -23.73
CA LEU A 196 1.64 -5.34 -23.92
C LEU A 196 1.35 -5.63 -25.40
N LEU A 197 0.73 -4.67 -26.10
CA LEU A 197 0.41 -4.80 -27.53
C LEU A 197 1.68 -4.95 -28.36
N LYS A 198 2.78 -4.25 -28.02
CA LYS A 198 4.07 -4.42 -28.69
C LYS A 198 4.59 -5.85 -28.56
N HIS A 199 4.67 -6.38 -27.33
CA HIS A 199 5.13 -7.76 -27.10
C HIS A 199 4.22 -8.77 -27.81
N GLY A 200 2.89 -8.57 -27.77
CA GLY A 200 1.94 -9.43 -28.47
C GLY A 200 2.16 -9.45 -29.99
N LYS A 201 2.35 -8.29 -30.62
CA LYS A 201 2.65 -8.20 -32.06
C LYS A 201 3.94 -8.94 -32.44
N GLU A 202 4.99 -8.77 -31.64
CA GLU A 202 6.28 -9.42 -31.87
C GLU A 202 6.18 -10.95 -31.71
N LEU A 203 5.50 -11.43 -30.67
CA LEU A 203 5.29 -12.86 -30.44
C LEU A 203 4.39 -13.52 -31.49
N TYR A 204 3.36 -12.83 -31.99
CA TYR A 204 2.58 -13.34 -33.11
C TYR A 204 3.40 -13.42 -34.40
N GLU A 205 4.24 -12.41 -34.68
CA GLU A 205 5.17 -12.47 -35.81
C GLU A 205 6.11 -13.67 -35.68
N PHE A 206 6.65 -13.92 -34.48
CA PHE A 206 7.47 -15.09 -34.18
C PHE A 206 6.72 -16.40 -34.48
N ALA A 207 5.52 -16.54 -33.93
CA ALA A 207 4.68 -17.73 -34.09
C ALA A 207 4.32 -18.05 -35.55
N ASP A 208 3.93 -17.04 -36.33
CA ASP A 208 3.49 -17.24 -37.72
C ASP A 208 4.67 -17.49 -38.67
N LYS A 209 5.82 -16.86 -38.41
CA LYS A 209 7.01 -16.93 -39.26
C LYS A 209 7.82 -18.22 -39.05
N TYR A 210 7.97 -18.68 -37.82
CA TYR A 210 8.74 -19.87 -37.47
C TYR A 210 7.78 -20.91 -36.89
N ARG A 211 7.26 -21.78 -37.76
CA ARG A 211 6.20 -22.71 -37.39
C ARG A 211 6.72 -24.01 -36.80
N GLY A 212 6.15 -24.42 -35.67
CA GLY A 212 6.41 -25.69 -35.01
C GLY A 212 5.66 -25.79 -33.68
N SER A 213 5.55 -27.00 -33.12
CA SER A 213 4.90 -27.26 -31.84
C SER A 213 5.87 -26.94 -30.69
N TYR A 214 5.45 -26.23 -29.63
CA TYR A 214 6.39 -25.83 -28.57
C TYR A 214 6.96 -27.02 -27.80
N ASP A 215 6.20 -28.09 -27.67
CA ASP A 215 6.56 -29.31 -26.95
C ASP A 215 7.52 -30.21 -27.75
N GLU A 216 7.78 -29.91 -29.03
CA GLU A 216 8.95 -30.45 -29.73
C GLU A 216 10.24 -29.71 -29.32
N SER A 217 10.12 -28.42 -29.00
CA SER A 217 11.23 -27.57 -28.57
C SER A 217 11.48 -27.60 -27.06
N ILE A 218 10.46 -27.94 -26.27
CA ILE A 218 10.52 -28.19 -24.83
C ILE A 218 9.95 -29.60 -24.59
N PRO A 219 10.72 -30.68 -24.88
CA PRO A 219 10.21 -32.05 -24.90
C PRO A 219 9.57 -32.55 -23.61
N GLU A 220 9.98 -32.02 -22.45
CA GLU A 220 9.38 -32.45 -21.19
C GLU A 220 7.95 -31.97 -21.00
N ALA A 221 7.52 -30.92 -21.70
CA ALA A 221 6.14 -30.42 -21.62
C ALA A 221 5.15 -31.39 -22.28
N ASN A 222 5.61 -32.26 -23.19
CA ASN A 222 4.76 -33.18 -23.94
C ASN A 222 4.00 -34.17 -23.02
N ASP A 223 4.63 -34.65 -21.95
CA ASP A 223 3.99 -35.59 -21.01
C ASP A 223 2.90 -34.94 -20.13
N TYR A 224 2.74 -33.60 -20.20
CA TYR A 224 1.83 -32.83 -19.33
C TYR A 224 0.86 -31.96 -20.13
N TYR A 225 1.39 -31.11 -21.01
CA TYR A 225 0.67 -30.12 -21.81
C TYR A 225 1.03 -30.27 -23.30
N HIS A 226 0.89 -31.47 -23.85
CA HIS A 226 1.05 -31.74 -25.30
C HIS A 226 0.16 -30.82 -26.13
N SER A 227 0.73 -30.18 -27.17
CA SER A 227 -0.07 -29.44 -28.14
C SER A 227 -0.52 -30.34 -29.27
N ASN A 228 -1.84 -30.41 -29.52
CA ASN A 228 -2.38 -31.17 -30.65
C ASN A 228 -2.32 -30.40 -31.98
N SER A 229 -2.27 -29.07 -31.91
CA SER A 229 -2.28 -28.17 -33.05
C SER A 229 -1.81 -26.78 -32.60
N TYR A 230 -1.09 -26.07 -33.49
CA TYR A 230 -0.79 -24.64 -33.32
C TYR A 230 -1.65 -23.74 -34.23
N ASN A 231 -2.42 -24.33 -35.14
CA ASN A 231 -3.16 -23.55 -36.15
C ASN A 231 -4.28 -22.74 -35.51
N ASP A 232 -4.89 -23.26 -34.46
CA ASP A 232 -5.93 -22.59 -33.69
C ASP A 232 -5.39 -21.46 -32.83
N GLU A 233 -4.19 -21.55 -32.25
CA GLU A 233 -3.54 -20.40 -31.61
C GLU A 233 -3.16 -19.34 -32.64
N LEU A 234 -2.73 -19.71 -33.85
CA LEU A 234 -2.48 -18.74 -34.92
C LEU A 234 -3.76 -17.99 -35.32
N VAL A 235 -4.90 -18.69 -35.44
CA VAL A 235 -6.18 -18.01 -35.72
C VAL A 235 -6.63 -17.18 -34.53
N TRP A 236 -6.52 -17.71 -33.32
CA TRP A 236 -6.90 -17.05 -32.08
C TRP A 236 -6.11 -15.76 -31.84
N GLY A 237 -4.78 -15.84 -31.92
CA GLY A 237 -3.87 -14.71 -31.81
C GLY A 237 -4.12 -13.66 -32.90
N ALA A 238 -4.38 -14.08 -34.15
CA ALA A 238 -4.77 -13.18 -35.23
C ALA A 238 -6.10 -12.48 -34.96
N ALA A 239 -7.12 -13.21 -34.50
CA ALA A 239 -8.43 -12.63 -34.19
C ALA A 239 -8.31 -11.57 -33.08
N TRP A 240 -7.51 -11.82 -32.04
CA TRP A 240 -7.20 -10.85 -31.01
C TRP A 240 -6.47 -9.62 -31.51
N LEU A 241 -5.43 -9.80 -32.31
CA LEU A 241 -4.69 -8.69 -32.90
C LEU A 241 -5.57 -7.88 -33.85
N PHE A 242 -6.41 -8.53 -34.64
CA PHE A 242 -7.38 -7.86 -35.48
C PHE A 242 -8.36 -7.04 -34.64
N ARG A 243 -8.88 -7.60 -33.54
CA ARG A 243 -9.76 -6.89 -32.62
C ARG A 243 -9.09 -5.65 -32.00
N ALA A 244 -7.84 -5.78 -31.57
CA ALA A 244 -7.13 -4.70 -30.88
C ALA A 244 -6.64 -3.59 -31.84
N THR A 245 -6.39 -3.91 -33.11
CA THR A 245 -5.69 -3.01 -34.05
C THR A 245 -6.52 -2.60 -35.27
N GLY A 246 -7.50 -3.41 -35.67
CA GLY A 246 -8.21 -3.27 -36.94
C GLY A 246 -7.35 -3.54 -38.18
N GLU A 247 -6.13 -4.06 -38.04
CA GLU A 247 -5.23 -4.30 -39.18
C GLU A 247 -5.66 -5.52 -40.00
N GLU A 248 -6.06 -5.30 -41.26
CA GLU A 248 -6.53 -6.33 -42.20
C GLU A 248 -5.53 -7.49 -42.41
N TYR A 249 -4.24 -7.26 -42.14
CA TYR A 249 -3.23 -8.31 -42.14
C TYR A 249 -3.65 -9.49 -41.25
N TYR A 250 -4.11 -9.22 -40.03
CA TYR A 250 -4.49 -10.28 -39.10
C TYR A 250 -5.79 -10.97 -39.52
N LYS A 251 -6.77 -10.20 -40.00
CA LYS A 251 -8.00 -10.79 -40.57
C LYS A 251 -7.70 -11.75 -41.72
N SER A 252 -6.76 -11.38 -42.60
CA SER A 252 -6.35 -12.24 -43.72
C SER A 252 -5.73 -13.57 -43.28
N LYS A 253 -5.10 -13.62 -42.09
CA LYS A 253 -4.57 -14.86 -41.51
C LYS A 253 -5.69 -15.78 -41.05
N VAL A 254 -6.74 -15.23 -40.45
CA VAL A 254 -7.94 -15.99 -40.07
C VAL A 254 -8.67 -16.52 -41.31
N ASP A 255 -8.90 -15.67 -42.31
CA ASP A 255 -9.60 -16.07 -43.54
C ASP A 255 -8.83 -17.16 -44.31
N ALA A 256 -7.49 -17.14 -44.30
CA ALA A 256 -6.67 -18.17 -44.95
C ALA A 256 -6.88 -19.58 -44.36
N ILE A 257 -7.17 -19.69 -43.07
CA ILE A 257 -7.50 -20.96 -42.41
C ILE A 257 -8.96 -21.33 -42.65
N TRP A 258 -9.88 -20.36 -42.65
CA TRP A 258 -11.29 -20.60 -42.99
C TRP A 258 -11.45 -21.15 -44.42
N ASP A 259 -10.73 -20.60 -45.39
CA ASP A 259 -10.82 -20.98 -46.81
C ASP A 259 -9.95 -22.20 -47.16
N TYR A 260 -9.24 -22.79 -46.19
CA TYR A 260 -8.37 -23.94 -46.45
C TYR A 260 -9.21 -25.17 -46.82
N PRO A 261 -8.89 -25.87 -47.93
CA PRO A 261 -9.67 -27.00 -48.40
C PRO A 261 -9.34 -28.27 -47.60
N TYR A 262 -9.87 -28.37 -46.38
CA TYR A 262 -9.73 -29.56 -45.54
C TYR A 262 -10.42 -30.78 -46.15
N ASP A 263 -9.78 -31.93 -46.05
CA ASP A 263 -10.45 -33.21 -46.30
C ASP A 263 -11.50 -33.49 -45.21
N GLU A 264 -12.55 -34.24 -45.54
CA GLU A 264 -13.70 -34.47 -44.64
C GLU A 264 -13.32 -35.08 -43.28
N ASN A 265 -12.24 -35.87 -43.23
CA ASN A 265 -11.75 -36.56 -42.04
C ASN A 265 -10.43 -35.98 -41.50
N ASP A 266 -10.01 -34.79 -41.95
CA ASP A 266 -8.80 -34.15 -41.44
C ASP A 266 -9.00 -33.75 -39.97
N SER A 267 -8.17 -34.27 -39.06
CA SER A 267 -8.21 -33.92 -37.64
C SER A 267 -7.85 -32.45 -37.38
N ASN A 268 -7.14 -31.82 -38.32
CA ASN A 268 -6.81 -30.40 -38.29
C ASN A 268 -7.90 -29.53 -38.91
N LYS A 269 -9.00 -30.14 -39.39
CA LYS A 269 -10.15 -29.38 -39.87
C LYS A 269 -10.62 -28.43 -38.78
N PHE A 270 -10.67 -27.16 -39.14
CA PHE A 270 -11.01 -26.09 -38.21
C PHE A 270 -12.53 -25.95 -38.02
N LEU A 271 -13.28 -26.14 -39.11
CA LEU A 271 -14.74 -26.16 -39.12
C LEU A 271 -15.30 -27.44 -38.51
N ASP A 272 -16.53 -27.37 -38.01
CA ASP A 272 -17.22 -28.49 -37.35
C ASP A 272 -16.51 -29.01 -36.09
N SER A 273 -15.70 -28.16 -35.43
CA SER A 273 -15.09 -28.50 -34.14
C SER A 273 -16.19 -28.85 -33.12
N LYS A 274 -15.92 -29.88 -32.31
CA LYS A 274 -16.86 -30.42 -31.32
C LYS A 274 -16.39 -30.21 -29.88
N ASN A 275 -15.19 -29.67 -29.70
CA ASN A 275 -14.61 -29.48 -28.38
C ASN A 275 -14.92 -28.06 -27.89
N PRO A 276 -15.20 -27.88 -26.59
CA PRO A 276 -15.25 -26.56 -26.00
C PRO A 276 -13.86 -25.91 -26.02
N ILE A 277 -13.80 -24.60 -25.77
CA ILE A 277 -12.51 -23.91 -25.65
C ILE A 277 -11.65 -24.56 -24.56
N SER A 278 -10.34 -24.65 -24.73
CA SER A 278 -9.44 -25.14 -23.69
C SER A 278 -8.04 -24.56 -23.82
N TRP A 279 -7.13 -24.99 -22.95
CA TRP A 279 -5.72 -24.63 -23.07
C TRP A 279 -5.05 -25.17 -24.35
N ASP A 280 -5.70 -26.07 -25.10
CA ASP A 280 -5.17 -26.72 -26.31
C ASP A 280 -6.05 -26.56 -27.57
N ASP A 281 -7.36 -26.29 -27.44
CA ASP A 281 -8.27 -26.15 -28.60
C ASP A 281 -9.06 -24.84 -28.56
N LYS A 282 -8.81 -23.95 -29.53
CA LYS A 282 -9.47 -22.62 -29.66
C LYS A 282 -10.28 -22.50 -30.94
N LYS A 283 -10.47 -23.58 -31.70
CA LYS A 283 -11.03 -23.53 -33.07
C LYS A 283 -12.38 -22.82 -33.12
N ALA A 284 -13.38 -23.38 -32.44
CA ALA A 284 -14.74 -22.84 -32.50
C ALA A 284 -14.83 -21.43 -31.91
N SER A 285 -14.17 -21.20 -30.77
CA SER A 285 -14.21 -19.91 -30.08
C SER A 285 -13.47 -18.80 -30.83
N SER A 286 -12.49 -19.13 -31.67
CA SER A 286 -11.87 -18.17 -32.58
C SER A 286 -12.88 -17.62 -33.58
N TYR A 287 -13.76 -18.46 -34.11
CA TYR A 287 -14.83 -18.01 -35.00
C TYR A 287 -15.96 -17.32 -34.27
N THR A 288 -16.26 -17.70 -33.03
CA THR A 288 -17.15 -16.90 -32.18
C THR A 288 -16.57 -15.50 -31.99
N LEU A 289 -15.30 -15.36 -31.63
CA LEU A 289 -14.62 -14.07 -31.49
C LEU A 289 -14.67 -13.26 -32.80
N MET A 290 -14.43 -13.89 -33.95
CA MET A 290 -14.59 -13.23 -35.25
C MET A 290 -16.03 -12.80 -35.54
N ALA A 291 -17.03 -13.59 -35.16
CA ALA A 291 -18.43 -13.20 -35.25
C ALA A 291 -18.71 -11.94 -34.42
N MET A 292 -18.15 -11.86 -33.20
CA MET A 292 -18.25 -10.67 -32.34
C MET A 292 -17.60 -9.43 -32.97
N ILE A 293 -16.42 -9.60 -33.58
CA ILE A 293 -15.66 -8.48 -34.17
C ILE A 293 -16.33 -7.97 -35.46
N THR A 294 -16.79 -8.89 -36.31
CA THR A 294 -17.15 -8.56 -37.71
C THR A 294 -18.64 -8.55 -38.00
N GLY A 295 -19.44 -9.27 -37.23
CA GLY A 295 -20.85 -9.56 -37.56
C GLY A 295 -21.05 -10.40 -38.82
N ASP A 296 -19.99 -10.99 -39.40
CA ASP A 296 -20.09 -11.79 -40.62
C ASP A 296 -20.92 -13.06 -40.37
N GLN A 297 -21.89 -13.30 -41.25
CA GLN A 297 -22.86 -14.37 -41.13
C GLN A 297 -22.23 -15.77 -41.19
N LYS A 298 -21.08 -15.92 -41.86
CA LYS A 298 -20.38 -17.21 -41.90
C LYS A 298 -19.87 -17.62 -40.52
N TYR A 299 -19.23 -16.69 -39.81
CA TYR A 299 -18.73 -16.90 -38.45
C TYR A 299 -19.88 -17.03 -37.45
N LEU A 300 -20.92 -16.20 -37.59
CA LEU A 300 -22.10 -16.27 -36.74
C LEU A 300 -22.80 -17.64 -36.83
N LYS A 301 -22.94 -18.18 -38.04
CA LYS A 301 -23.56 -19.49 -38.27
C LYS A 301 -22.74 -20.62 -37.64
N GLU A 302 -21.41 -20.58 -37.79
CA GLU A 302 -20.51 -21.56 -37.18
C GLU A 302 -20.57 -21.49 -35.65
N ALA A 303 -20.46 -20.29 -35.08
CA ALA A 303 -20.56 -20.04 -33.64
C ALA A 303 -21.90 -20.51 -33.05
N THR A 304 -23.00 -20.27 -33.77
CA THR A 304 -24.34 -20.73 -33.37
C THR A 304 -24.43 -22.25 -33.42
N THR A 305 -23.94 -22.87 -34.49
CA THR A 305 -23.97 -24.34 -34.66
C THR A 305 -23.15 -25.02 -33.58
N HIS A 306 -21.96 -24.49 -33.28
CA HIS A 306 -21.12 -25.01 -32.22
C HIS A 306 -21.73 -24.82 -30.82
N SER A 307 -22.34 -23.65 -30.55
CA SER A 307 -23.04 -23.41 -29.29
C SER A 307 -24.21 -24.39 -29.10
N ASP A 308 -24.95 -24.70 -30.17
CA ASP A 308 -26.01 -25.73 -30.14
C ASP A 308 -25.45 -27.12 -29.84
N LEU A 309 -24.25 -27.45 -30.33
CA LEU A 309 -23.59 -28.71 -30.00
C LEU A 309 -23.24 -28.77 -28.51
N MET A 310 -22.78 -27.68 -27.90
CA MET A 310 -22.48 -27.63 -26.46
C MET A 310 -23.75 -27.83 -25.62
N VAL A 311 -24.83 -27.11 -25.96
CA VAL A 311 -26.11 -27.16 -25.24
C VAL A 311 -26.75 -28.55 -25.32
N ASN A 312 -26.69 -29.19 -26.48
CA ASN A 312 -27.31 -30.49 -26.73
C ASN A 312 -26.39 -31.70 -26.43
N HIS A 313 -25.19 -31.46 -25.89
CA HIS A 313 -24.25 -32.52 -25.58
C HIS A 313 -24.77 -33.44 -24.47
N THR A 314 -24.27 -34.67 -24.44
CA THR A 314 -24.68 -35.64 -23.41
C THR A 314 -24.15 -35.21 -22.04
N THR A 315 -25.00 -35.26 -21.03
CA THR A 315 -24.63 -34.93 -19.65
C THR A 315 -24.55 -36.17 -18.77
N THR A 316 -23.91 -36.06 -17.61
CA THR A 316 -24.07 -37.03 -16.51
C THR A 316 -25.55 -37.14 -16.10
N PRO A 317 -25.95 -38.18 -15.34
CA PRO A 317 -27.29 -38.28 -14.77
C PRO A 317 -27.73 -37.03 -13.97
N GLY A 318 -26.79 -36.37 -13.30
CA GLY A 318 -26.99 -35.13 -12.56
C GLY A 318 -27.03 -33.86 -13.43
N GLY A 319 -26.68 -33.94 -14.72
CA GLY A 319 -26.81 -32.83 -15.66
C GLY A 319 -25.54 -32.03 -15.96
N LEU A 320 -24.36 -32.50 -15.53
CA LEU A 320 -23.06 -31.91 -15.86
C LEU A 320 -22.66 -32.28 -17.29
N TRP A 321 -22.19 -31.31 -18.06
CA TRP A 321 -21.57 -31.55 -19.37
C TRP A 321 -20.32 -32.43 -19.19
N TYR A 322 -20.28 -33.56 -19.89
CA TYR A 322 -19.21 -34.54 -19.69
C TYR A 322 -18.85 -35.24 -21.00
N ASN A 323 -17.56 -35.35 -21.30
CA ASN A 323 -17.07 -36.06 -22.48
C ASN A 323 -15.84 -36.91 -22.14
N GLU A 324 -16.05 -38.22 -21.97
CA GLU A 324 -14.97 -39.18 -21.67
C GLU A 324 -13.91 -39.28 -22.77
N ASN A 325 -14.26 -38.97 -24.02
CA ASN A 325 -13.32 -39.00 -25.14
C ASN A 325 -12.44 -37.75 -25.20
N LEU A 326 -12.85 -36.67 -24.52
CA LEU A 326 -12.06 -35.45 -24.40
C LEU A 326 -11.09 -35.58 -23.22
N SER A 327 -11.63 -35.87 -22.03
CA SER A 327 -10.82 -36.18 -20.86
C SER A 327 -11.66 -36.79 -19.75
N VAL A 328 -11.02 -37.65 -18.96
CA VAL A 328 -11.55 -38.12 -17.67
C VAL A 328 -11.09 -37.25 -16.49
N TRP A 329 -10.26 -36.23 -16.75
CA TRP A 329 -9.69 -35.32 -15.76
C TRP A 329 -10.32 -33.93 -15.89
N GLY A 330 -10.65 -33.29 -14.77
CA GLY A 330 -11.16 -31.92 -14.80
C GLY A 330 -12.50 -31.79 -15.53
N SER A 331 -13.49 -32.61 -15.16
CA SER A 331 -14.84 -32.55 -15.73
C SER A 331 -15.52 -31.20 -15.47
N ASN A 332 -15.34 -30.61 -14.28
CA ASN A 332 -15.85 -29.27 -13.97
C ASN A 332 -15.23 -28.17 -14.85
N ARG A 333 -13.93 -28.30 -15.17
CA ARG A 333 -13.24 -27.41 -16.12
C ARG A 333 -13.89 -27.49 -17.50
N TYR A 334 -14.08 -28.69 -18.05
CA TYR A 334 -14.66 -28.80 -19.39
C TYR A 334 -16.13 -28.40 -19.46
N ALA A 335 -16.91 -28.64 -18.40
CA ALA A 335 -18.26 -28.12 -18.31
C ALA A 335 -18.29 -26.59 -18.27
N SER A 336 -17.38 -25.97 -17.50
CA SER A 336 -17.19 -24.51 -17.48
C SER A 336 -16.76 -24.00 -18.85
N ASN A 337 -15.87 -24.70 -19.54
CA ASN A 337 -15.42 -24.30 -20.86
C ASN A 337 -16.54 -24.37 -21.91
N ALA A 338 -17.36 -25.42 -21.89
CA ALA A 338 -18.51 -25.55 -22.78
C ALA A 338 -19.53 -24.44 -22.53
N ALA A 339 -19.83 -24.15 -21.26
CA ALA A 339 -20.67 -23.01 -20.89
C ALA A 339 -20.05 -21.68 -21.31
N PHE A 340 -18.73 -21.49 -21.18
CA PHE A 340 -18.06 -20.27 -21.58
C PHE A 340 -18.16 -20.05 -23.09
N THR A 341 -17.94 -21.07 -23.92
CA THR A 341 -18.14 -20.97 -25.37
C THR A 341 -19.56 -20.51 -25.73
N VAL A 342 -20.58 -21.05 -25.04
CA VAL A 342 -21.97 -20.62 -25.23
C VAL A 342 -22.20 -19.18 -24.75
N ALA A 343 -21.58 -18.78 -23.64
CA ALA A 343 -21.66 -17.41 -23.12
C ALA A 343 -20.99 -16.38 -24.06
N MET A 344 -19.90 -16.75 -24.75
CA MET A 344 -19.30 -15.92 -25.80
C MET A 344 -20.31 -15.60 -26.90
N MET A 345 -21.00 -16.62 -27.42
CA MET A 345 -22.05 -16.46 -28.44
C MET A 345 -23.25 -15.66 -27.90
N THR A 346 -23.66 -15.94 -26.66
CA THR A 346 -24.77 -15.25 -26.00
C THR A 346 -24.55 -13.74 -25.90
N SER A 347 -23.28 -13.33 -25.71
CA SER A 347 -22.90 -11.92 -25.55
C SER A 347 -23.12 -11.06 -26.81
N ILE A 348 -23.39 -11.67 -27.97
CA ILE A 348 -23.70 -10.96 -29.23
C ILE A 348 -25.13 -11.15 -29.71
N MET A 349 -25.96 -11.89 -28.96
CA MET A 349 -27.37 -12.10 -29.29
C MET A 349 -28.23 -10.97 -28.72
N ASN A 350 -29.32 -10.66 -29.43
CA ASN A 350 -30.28 -9.66 -28.96
C ASN A 350 -31.09 -10.20 -27.77
N ASP A 351 -31.44 -9.32 -26.83
CA ASP A 351 -32.20 -9.66 -25.62
C ASP A 351 -33.58 -10.29 -25.90
N ASP A 352 -34.19 -10.00 -27.05
CA ASP A 352 -35.50 -10.54 -27.46
C ASP A 352 -35.42 -11.87 -28.22
N ASP A 353 -34.21 -12.37 -28.52
CA ASP A 353 -34.02 -13.69 -29.11
C ASP A 353 -34.33 -14.77 -28.07
N SER A 354 -35.36 -15.57 -28.31
CA SER A 354 -35.76 -16.67 -27.43
C SER A 354 -34.63 -17.68 -27.16
N LYS A 355 -33.68 -17.81 -28.10
CA LYS A 355 -32.54 -18.73 -27.99
C LYS A 355 -31.46 -18.19 -27.05
N ARG A 356 -31.37 -16.87 -26.88
CA ARG A 356 -30.46 -16.25 -25.90
C ARG A 356 -30.78 -16.76 -24.49
N GLN A 357 -32.05 -16.84 -24.13
CA GLN A 357 -32.45 -17.36 -22.82
C GLN A 357 -32.11 -18.85 -22.65
N GLU A 358 -32.28 -19.68 -23.70
CA GLU A 358 -31.88 -21.09 -23.68
C GLU A 358 -30.38 -21.24 -23.39
N TYR A 359 -29.56 -20.40 -24.02
CA TYR A 359 -28.11 -20.40 -23.80
C TYR A 359 -27.74 -19.94 -22.38
N ILE A 360 -28.38 -18.89 -21.87
CA ILE A 360 -28.21 -18.45 -20.47
C ILE A 360 -28.61 -19.56 -19.51
N ASP A 361 -29.73 -20.24 -19.74
CA ASP A 361 -30.20 -21.33 -18.90
C ASP A 361 -29.20 -22.50 -18.88
N PHE A 362 -28.58 -22.81 -20.02
CA PHE A 362 -27.49 -23.79 -20.10
C PHE A 362 -26.27 -23.35 -19.28
N VAL A 363 -25.79 -22.13 -19.49
CA VAL A 363 -24.63 -21.56 -18.77
C VAL A 363 -24.86 -21.59 -17.26
N LYS A 364 -26.05 -21.14 -16.84
CA LYS A 364 -26.47 -21.14 -15.45
C LYS A 364 -26.57 -22.55 -14.89
N LYS A 365 -27.13 -23.51 -15.65
CA LYS A 365 -27.23 -24.91 -15.21
C LYS A 365 -25.87 -25.54 -14.96
N GLN A 366 -24.89 -25.33 -15.84
CA GLN A 366 -23.55 -25.88 -15.65
C GLN A 366 -22.84 -25.22 -14.45
N THR A 367 -22.96 -23.90 -14.32
CA THR A 367 -22.38 -23.16 -13.19
C THR A 367 -23.03 -23.59 -11.86
N ASP A 368 -24.36 -23.64 -11.79
CA ASP A 368 -25.08 -24.06 -10.58
C ASP A 368 -24.81 -25.51 -10.19
N TYR A 369 -24.60 -26.41 -11.17
CA TYR A 369 -24.15 -27.78 -10.87
C TYR A 369 -22.84 -27.75 -10.09
N ILE A 370 -21.87 -26.94 -10.53
CA ILE A 370 -20.57 -26.80 -9.86
C ILE A 370 -20.75 -26.24 -8.44
N LEU A 371 -21.67 -25.29 -8.26
CA LEU A 371 -21.96 -24.62 -6.98
C LEU A 371 -22.95 -25.37 -6.05
N GLY A 372 -23.16 -26.67 -6.31
CA GLY A 372 -23.92 -27.55 -5.41
C GLY A 372 -25.27 -28.05 -5.92
N ASP A 373 -25.78 -27.58 -7.06
CA ASP A 373 -26.97 -28.18 -7.69
C ASP A 373 -26.65 -29.46 -8.47
N ASN A 374 -26.04 -30.40 -7.76
CA ASN A 374 -25.70 -31.73 -8.26
C ASN A 374 -26.29 -32.82 -7.34
N PRO A 375 -26.26 -34.11 -7.75
CA PRO A 375 -26.83 -35.20 -6.95
C PRO A 375 -26.17 -35.38 -5.58
N ALA A 376 -24.86 -35.12 -5.49
CA ALA A 376 -24.09 -35.23 -4.25
C ALA A 376 -24.29 -34.03 -3.32
N LYS A 377 -24.88 -32.94 -3.83
CA LYS A 377 -25.02 -31.65 -3.14
C LYS A 377 -23.70 -31.18 -2.60
N ILE A 378 -22.66 -31.16 -3.45
CA ILE A 378 -21.29 -30.71 -3.14
C ILE A 378 -21.01 -29.44 -3.92
N ASP A 379 -20.56 -28.39 -3.25
CA ASP A 379 -20.01 -27.22 -3.94
C ASP A 379 -18.54 -27.50 -4.27
N TYR A 380 -18.20 -27.70 -5.54
CA TYR A 380 -16.86 -28.11 -5.95
C TYR A 380 -15.79 -27.00 -5.85
N VAL A 381 -16.17 -25.79 -5.41
CA VAL A 381 -15.24 -24.68 -5.19
C VAL A 381 -14.73 -24.72 -3.75
N VAL A 382 -13.42 -24.90 -3.58
CA VAL A 382 -12.80 -25.02 -2.25
C VAL A 382 -13.08 -23.78 -1.39
N GLY A 383 -13.58 -24.01 -0.17
CA GLY A 383 -13.85 -22.95 0.80
C GLY A 383 -15.13 -22.13 0.52
N ALA A 384 -15.96 -22.52 -0.46
CA ALA A 384 -17.22 -21.85 -0.77
C ALA A 384 -18.39 -22.27 0.13
N ALA A 385 -18.42 -23.54 0.56
CA ALA A 385 -19.41 -24.08 1.49
C ALA A 385 -18.81 -25.16 2.43
N PRO A 386 -19.50 -25.53 3.54
CA PRO A 386 -18.99 -26.53 4.50
C PRO A 386 -18.74 -27.93 3.91
N ASN A 387 -19.42 -28.23 2.82
CA ASN A 387 -19.38 -29.47 2.05
C ASN A 387 -18.48 -29.38 0.80
N SER A 388 -17.73 -28.28 0.65
CA SER A 388 -16.74 -28.14 -0.41
C SER A 388 -15.53 -29.05 -0.20
N PRO A 389 -14.77 -29.37 -1.27
CA PRO A 389 -13.54 -30.15 -1.17
C PRO A 389 -12.54 -29.54 -0.17
N LYS A 390 -11.86 -30.40 0.57
CA LYS A 390 -10.89 -30.06 1.61
C LYS A 390 -9.54 -30.73 1.42
N ALA A 391 -9.47 -31.78 0.61
CA ALA A 391 -8.27 -32.56 0.36
C ALA A 391 -7.86 -32.47 -1.12
N VAL A 392 -7.85 -31.26 -1.70
CA VAL A 392 -7.42 -31.07 -3.09
C VAL A 392 -5.92 -31.37 -3.26
N HIS A 393 -5.54 -31.91 -4.42
CA HIS A 393 -4.16 -32.26 -4.78
C HIS A 393 -3.32 -30.99 -4.96
N HIS A 394 -2.81 -30.42 -3.86
CA HIS A 394 -2.05 -29.16 -3.92
C HIS A 394 -0.96 -29.10 -2.85
N ARG A 395 0.31 -29.08 -3.27
CA ARG A 395 1.48 -29.16 -2.38
C ARG A 395 1.49 -28.06 -1.32
N GLY A 396 1.40 -26.80 -1.74
CA GLY A 396 1.43 -25.66 -0.83
C GLY A 396 0.28 -25.62 0.19
N ALA A 397 -0.88 -26.19 -0.16
CA ALA A 397 -2.05 -26.19 0.71
C ALA A 397 -2.09 -27.41 1.64
N SER A 398 -1.50 -28.53 1.21
CA SER A 398 -1.51 -29.79 1.97
C SER A 398 -0.91 -29.65 3.37
N GLY A 399 0.22 -28.95 3.49
CA GLY A 399 1.02 -28.88 4.72
C GLY A 399 1.75 -30.18 5.06
N THR A 400 1.84 -31.13 4.12
CA THR A 400 2.54 -32.43 4.28
C THR A 400 3.80 -32.48 3.42
N LYS A 401 4.63 -33.52 3.61
CA LYS A 401 5.82 -33.79 2.79
C LYS A 401 5.64 -34.92 1.79
N ASP A 402 4.46 -35.51 1.77
CA ASP A 402 4.07 -36.61 0.90
C ASP A 402 2.54 -36.56 0.70
N VAL A 403 2.08 -36.99 -0.48
CA VAL A 403 0.64 -36.98 -0.84
C VAL A 403 -0.19 -37.89 0.06
N TYR A 404 0.38 -39.00 0.54
CA TYR A 404 -0.24 -40.04 1.39
C TYR A 404 -0.16 -39.73 2.89
N GLU A 405 0.59 -38.71 3.29
CA GLU A 405 0.81 -38.39 4.70
C GLU A 405 -0.38 -37.66 5.35
N ASN A 406 -0.51 -37.81 6.67
CA ASN A 406 -1.50 -37.05 7.44
C ASN A 406 -1.05 -35.59 7.64
N PRO A 407 -2.00 -34.63 7.74
CA PRO A 407 -3.46 -34.82 7.80
C PRO A 407 -4.11 -35.21 6.46
N ASP A 408 -5.22 -35.95 6.54
CA ASP A 408 -6.01 -36.35 5.36
C ASP A 408 -6.65 -35.15 4.64
N GLU A 409 -7.05 -34.11 5.38
CA GLU A 409 -7.49 -32.81 4.84
C GLU A 409 -6.28 -31.85 4.68
N ASN A 410 -6.35 -30.91 3.75
CA ASN A 410 -5.30 -29.91 3.57
C ASN A 410 -5.20 -28.99 4.79
N THR A 411 -3.97 -28.69 5.22
CA THR A 411 -3.70 -27.79 6.36
C THR A 411 -4.19 -26.37 6.08
N TYR A 412 -4.11 -25.92 4.84
CA TYR A 412 -4.57 -24.62 4.40
C TYR A 412 -5.72 -24.76 3.40
N VAL A 413 -6.74 -23.91 3.56
CA VAL A 413 -7.85 -23.84 2.61
C VAL A 413 -7.39 -23.07 1.36
N LEU A 414 -7.38 -23.75 0.22
CA LEU A 414 -7.06 -23.17 -1.08
C LEU A 414 -8.30 -22.48 -1.68
N TYR A 415 -8.69 -21.37 -1.07
CA TYR A 415 -9.92 -20.65 -1.42
C TYR A 415 -10.10 -20.44 -2.92
N GLY A 416 -11.26 -20.85 -3.43
CA GLY A 416 -11.68 -20.63 -4.81
C GLY A 416 -11.17 -21.62 -5.83
N ALA A 417 -10.27 -22.53 -5.46
CA ALA A 417 -9.83 -23.57 -6.36
C ALA A 417 -11.03 -24.43 -6.81
N LEU A 418 -11.20 -24.58 -8.12
CA LEU A 418 -12.19 -25.48 -8.69
C LEU A 418 -11.58 -26.89 -8.75
N ALA A 419 -12.10 -27.80 -7.92
CA ALA A 419 -11.68 -29.20 -7.99
C ALA A 419 -12.08 -29.82 -9.34
N GLY A 420 -11.28 -30.77 -9.81
CA GLY A 420 -11.48 -31.44 -11.10
C GLY A 420 -12.90 -31.95 -11.34
N GLY A 421 -13.58 -32.47 -10.32
CA GLY A 421 -15.02 -32.75 -10.35
C GLY A 421 -15.37 -34.23 -10.45
N PRO A 422 -16.67 -34.56 -10.64
CA PRO A 422 -17.14 -35.92 -10.59
C PRO A 422 -16.83 -36.69 -11.88
N GLY A 423 -16.91 -38.02 -11.80
CA GLY A 423 -16.89 -38.89 -12.97
C GLY A 423 -18.25 -38.98 -13.69
N PRO A 424 -18.39 -39.89 -14.67
CA PRO A 424 -19.53 -39.93 -15.60
C PRO A 424 -20.87 -40.28 -14.94
N LYS A 425 -20.87 -40.78 -13.70
CA LYS A 425 -22.08 -41.12 -12.93
C LYS A 425 -22.27 -40.20 -11.71
N ASP A 426 -21.73 -38.99 -11.80
CA ASP A 426 -21.74 -37.98 -10.73
C ASP A 426 -20.98 -38.43 -9.47
N GLU A 427 -20.09 -39.43 -9.59
CA GLU A 427 -19.37 -39.97 -8.43
C GLU A 427 -18.08 -39.21 -8.15
N TYR A 428 -17.96 -38.72 -6.91
CA TYR A 428 -16.84 -37.91 -6.43
C TYR A 428 -16.44 -38.33 -5.02
N LYS A 429 -15.14 -38.27 -4.73
CA LYS A 429 -14.57 -38.46 -3.40
C LYS A 429 -13.49 -37.40 -3.18
N ASP A 430 -13.51 -36.77 -2.03
CA ASP A 430 -12.53 -35.76 -1.62
C ASP A 430 -11.31 -36.44 -1.00
N ILE A 431 -10.33 -36.75 -1.84
CA ILE A 431 -9.11 -37.50 -1.54
C ILE A 431 -7.96 -36.88 -2.34
N ARG A 432 -6.91 -36.45 -1.64
CA ARG A 432 -5.74 -35.77 -2.21
C ARG A 432 -4.98 -36.59 -3.24
N GLU A 433 -5.01 -37.91 -3.12
CA GLU A 433 -4.37 -38.83 -4.08
C GLU A 433 -5.09 -38.90 -5.44
N ASP A 434 -6.38 -38.56 -5.48
CA ASP A 434 -7.18 -38.63 -6.70
C ASP A 434 -6.98 -37.36 -7.53
N TYR A 435 -5.81 -37.23 -8.17
CA TYR A 435 -5.48 -36.12 -9.06
C TYR A 435 -6.43 -36.01 -10.27
N GLN A 436 -7.26 -37.01 -10.58
CA GLN A 436 -8.23 -36.87 -11.68
C GLN A 436 -9.41 -35.99 -11.27
N LYS A 437 -9.86 -36.16 -10.02
CA LYS A 437 -11.07 -35.52 -9.47
C LYS A 437 -10.77 -34.36 -8.52
N ASN A 438 -9.58 -34.33 -7.91
CA ASN A 438 -9.16 -33.35 -6.89
C ASN A 438 -7.95 -32.51 -7.27
N GLU A 439 -7.41 -32.65 -8.48
CA GLU A 439 -6.49 -31.64 -9.02
C GLU A 439 -7.19 -30.30 -9.16
N VAL A 440 -6.38 -29.25 -9.06
CA VAL A 440 -6.75 -27.84 -9.19
C VAL A 440 -5.72 -27.20 -10.11
N ALA A 441 -6.15 -26.32 -11.02
CA ALA A 441 -5.24 -25.71 -11.99
C ALA A 441 -5.72 -24.34 -12.44
N LEU A 442 -4.80 -23.52 -12.94
CA LEU A 442 -5.11 -22.21 -13.53
C LEU A 442 -6.21 -22.34 -14.59
N ASP A 443 -6.08 -23.31 -15.52
CA ASP A 443 -7.02 -23.48 -16.62
C ASP A 443 -8.39 -24.00 -16.15
N TYR A 444 -8.46 -24.65 -14.98
CA TYR A 444 -9.72 -25.09 -14.39
C TYR A 444 -10.56 -23.90 -13.96
N ASN A 445 -9.92 -22.89 -13.38
CA ASN A 445 -10.61 -21.70 -12.87
C ASN A 445 -10.89 -20.65 -13.94
N ALA A 446 -10.16 -20.62 -15.06
CA ALA A 446 -10.21 -19.50 -16.02
C ALA A 446 -11.60 -19.24 -16.62
N ALA A 447 -12.17 -20.23 -17.32
CA ALA A 447 -13.51 -20.12 -17.89
C ALA A 447 -14.59 -19.97 -16.81
N PHE A 448 -14.47 -20.76 -15.74
CA PHE A 448 -15.38 -20.72 -14.58
C PHE A 448 -15.48 -19.29 -14.00
N GLN A 449 -14.34 -18.65 -13.74
CA GLN A 449 -14.30 -17.28 -13.21
C GLN A 449 -15.00 -16.27 -14.12
N GLY A 450 -14.81 -16.40 -15.44
CA GLY A 450 -15.53 -15.58 -16.40
C GLY A 450 -17.04 -15.78 -16.33
N LEU A 451 -17.51 -17.04 -16.27
CA LEU A 451 -18.94 -17.35 -16.20
C LEU A 451 -19.63 -16.73 -14.98
N LEU A 452 -18.93 -16.66 -13.84
CA LEU A 452 -19.43 -15.96 -12.66
C LEU A 452 -19.66 -14.47 -12.96
N ALA A 453 -18.69 -13.80 -13.60
CA ALA A 453 -18.84 -12.41 -14.00
C ALA A 453 -19.98 -12.21 -15.03
N PHE A 454 -20.11 -13.11 -16.00
CA PHE A 454 -21.22 -13.12 -16.96
C PHE A 454 -22.58 -13.18 -16.25
N LEU A 455 -22.79 -14.17 -15.38
CA LEU A 455 -24.07 -14.35 -14.68
C LEU A 455 -24.41 -13.20 -13.72
N ILE A 456 -23.39 -12.56 -13.12
CA ILE A 456 -23.57 -11.33 -12.35
C ILE A 456 -24.04 -10.20 -13.26
N GLN A 457 -23.39 -10.01 -14.41
CA GLN A 457 -23.75 -8.98 -15.38
C GLN A 457 -25.17 -9.15 -15.93
N GLU A 458 -25.59 -10.40 -16.16
CA GLU A 458 -26.95 -10.76 -16.57
C GLU A 458 -27.98 -10.67 -15.42
N GLY A 459 -27.56 -10.32 -14.19
CA GLY A 459 -28.46 -10.07 -13.07
C GLY A 459 -28.94 -11.31 -12.31
N TYR A 460 -28.25 -12.45 -12.46
CA TYR A 460 -28.61 -13.70 -11.77
C TYR A 460 -27.96 -13.88 -10.39
N ASN A 461 -27.10 -12.95 -9.96
CA ASN A 461 -26.44 -13.03 -8.66
C ASN A 461 -27.44 -12.91 -7.50
N LEU A 462 -27.46 -13.90 -6.61
CA LEU A 462 -28.25 -13.90 -5.38
C LEU A 462 -27.32 -14.00 -4.16
N PRO A 463 -27.01 -12.87 -3.50
CA PRO A 463 -26.11 -12.85 -2.35
C PRO A 463 -26.59 -13.79 -1.22
N ASP A 464 -25.69 -14.61 -0.65
CA ASP A 464 -26.01 -15.39 0.55
C ASP A 464 -25.53 -14.63 1.81
N PRO A 465 -26.46 -14.18 2.69
CA PRO A 465 -26.12 -13.31 3.82
C PRO A 465 -25.41 -14.02 4.99
N LYS A 466 -25.08 -15.31 4.92
CA LYS A 466 -24.51 -16.05 6.06
C LYS A 466 -23.23 -16.82 5.73
N GLN A 467 -22.09 -16.24 6.09
CA GLN A 467 -20.78 -16.89 5.98
C GLN A 467 -20.15 -17.11 7.36
N THR A 468 -20.79 -17.88 8.23
CA THR A 468 -20.35 -18.06 9.64
C THR A 468 -19.83 -19.46 9.96
N TRP A 469 -19.40 -20.21 8.95
CA TRP A 469 -18.90 -21.58 9.13
C TRP A 469 -17.37 -21.64 9.12
N GLU A 470 -16.81 -22.64 9.81
CA GLU A 470 -15.38 -22.84 9.97
C GLU A 470 -14.73 -23.23 8.63
N GLY A 471 -13.75 -22.43 8.18
CA GLY A 471 -13.12 -22.60 6.88
C GLY A 471 -13.71 -21.71 5.77
N ALA A 472 -14.75 -20.91 6.03
CA ALA A 472 -15.21 -19.88 5.08
C ALA A 472 -14.16 -18.76 4.92
N TRP A 473 -14.05 -18.18 3.72
CA TRP A 473 -13.33 -16.91 3.57
C TRP A 473 -14.18 -15.74 4.09
N PRO A 474 -13.58 -14.69 4.64
CA PRO A 474 -12.26 -14.67 5.25
C PRO A 474 -12.17 -15.69 6.40
N PRO A 475 -11.05 -16.44 6.53
CA PRO A 475 -10.88 -17.52 7.49
C PRO A 475 -11.29 -17.14 8.89
N LYS A 476 -11.93 -18.08 9.59
CA LYS A 476 -12.41 -17.89 10.96
C LYS A 476 -11.68 -18.82 11.93
N ASP A 477 -11.53 -18.37 13.17
CA ASP A 477 -11.06 -19.18 14.28
C ASP A 477 -12.17 -20.13 14.79
N SER A 478 -11.84 -20.96 15.78
CA SER A 478 -12.77 -21.92 16.39
C SER A 478 -13.98 -21.28 17.07
N ASN A 479 -14.00 -19.95 17.24
CA ASN A 479 -15.11 -19.18 17.79
C ASN A 479 -15.93 -18.47 16.71
N GLY A 480 -15.60 -18.65 15.42
CA GLY A 480 -16.27 -18.00 14.29
C GLY A 480 -15.85 -16.53 14.08
N VAL A 481 -14.77 -16.08 14.72
CA VAL A 481 -14.18 -14.75 14.54
C VAL A 481 -13.14 -14.83 13.43
N CYS A 482 -13.10 -13.85 12.53
CA CYS A 482 -12.09 -13.83 11.49
C CYS A 482 -10.66 -13.85 12.02
N LYS A 483 -9.81 -14.62 11.37
CA LYS A 483 -8.39 -14.70 11.68
C LYS A 483 -7.74 -13.34 11.41
N PRO A 484 -6.86 -12.87 12.31
CA PRO A 484 -6.24 -11.53 12.26
C PRO A 484 -5.56 -11.14 10.95
N GLU A 485 -5.07 -12.14 10.22
CA GLU A 485 -4.40 -12.00 8.93
C GLU A 485 -5.36 -11.71 7.76
N PHE A 486 -6.67 -11.59 8.01
CA PHE A 486 -7.71 -11.36 6.99
C PHE A 486 -8.66 -10.22 7.33
N ILE A 487 -9.03 -9.45 6.31
CA ILE A 487 -10.04 -8.40 6.39
C ILE A 487 -11.42 -9.01 6.14
N CYS A 488 -12.35 -8.79 7.06
CA CYS A 488 -13.73 -9.24 6.91
C CYS A 488 -14.69 -8.07 6.83
N GLU A 489 -15.51 -8.08 5.80
CA GLU A 489 -16.74 -7.30 5.83
C GLU A 489 -17.63 -7.85 6.94
N ASN A 490 -17.83 -7.07 8.00
CA ASN A 490 -19.12 -7.10 8.67
C ASN A 490 -20.14 -6.47 7.73
N SER A 491 -21.40 -6.88 7.86
CA SER A 491 -22.59 -6.61 7.04
C SER A 491 -22.98 -5.13 6.76
N ASN A 492 -22.04 -4.18 6.76
CA ASN A 492 -22.26 -2.74 6.57
C ASN A 492 -21.31 -2.04 5.55
N GLY A 493 -20.66 -2.77 4.63
CA GLY A 493 -20.22 -2.22 3.34
C GLY A 493 -19.17 -1.10 3.35
N SER A 494 -17.98 -1.32 3.93
CA SER A 494 -16.81 -0.46 3.70
C SER A 494 -15.59 -1.28 3.31
N THR A 495 -15.19 -1.21 2.04
CA THR A 495 -14.00 -1.85 1.46
C THR A 495 -12.75 -0.98 1.65
N HIS A 496 -11.61 -1.59 2.00
CA HIS A 496 -10.30 -0.94 1.88
C HIS A 496 -9.24 -1.86 1.28
N LYS A 497 -8.60 -1.34 0.21
CA LYS A 497 -7.36 -1.81 -0.40
C LYS A 497 -6.14 -1.37 0.40
N LEU A 498 -5.11 -2.23 0.35
CA LEU A 498 -3.78 -2.11 0.94
C LEU A 498 -2.84 -1.16 0.16
N SER A 499 -2.02 -0.39 0.88
CA SER A 499 -0.72 0.14 0.40
C SER A 499 0.26 0.31 1.57
N ARG A 500 1.44 -0.34 1.52
CA ARG A 500 2.54 -0.16 2.50
C ARG A 500 3.58 0.85 2.01
N ARG A 501 3.88 1.85 2.84
CA ARG A 501 5.16 2.03 3.55
C ARG A 501 5.15 3.36 4.32
N ALA A 502 5.09 3.30 5.65
CA ALA A 502 5.67 4.29 6.55
C ALA A 502 5.97 3.60 7.89
N ASN A 503 7.23 3.54 8.30
CA ASN A 503 7.71 3.82 9.67
C ASN A 503 9.21 3.52 9.79
N ALA A 504 9.92 4.43 10.46
CA ALA A 504 11.30 4.24 10.88
C ALA A 504 11.40 3.00 11.80
N LYS A 505 12.49 2.25 11.66
CA LYS A 505 12.78 1.06 12.47
C LYS A 505 12.78 1.46 13.96
N VAL A 506 11.92 0.85 14.79
CA VAL A 506 11.94 1.02 16.25
C VAL A 506 13.27 0.48 16.78
N VAL A 507 13.98 1.29 17.56
CA VAL A 507 15.32 1.01 18.08
C VAL A 507 15.21 0.71 19.57
N ALA A 508 15.82 -0.38 20.02
CA ALA A 508 15.90 -0.68 21.44
C ALA A 508 16.81 0.34 22.15
N GLY A 509 16.48 0.68 23.40
CA GLY A 509 17.18 1.69 24.17
C GLY A 509 16.65 3.12 24.00
N GLU A 510 15.57 3.30 23.24
CA GLU A 510 14.95 4.60 22.99
C GLU A 510 13.58 4.74 23.66
N GLU A 511 13.17 6.00 23.85
CA GLU A 511 11.85 6.35 24.41
C GLU A 511 10.86 6.64 23.28
N TYR A 512 9.60 6.24 23.46
CA TYR A 512 8.50 6.35 22.51
C TYR A 512 7.17 6.71 23.20
N ARG A 513 6.25 7.29 22.44
CA ARG A 513 4.81 7.36 22.73
C ARG A 513 4.10 6.36 21.82
N ILE A 514 3.00 5.80 22.30
CA ILE A 514 2.21 4.81 21.55
C ILE A 514 0.83 5.42 21.31
N ALA A 515 0.55 5.87 20.09
CA ALA A 515 -0.73 6.46 19.71
C ALA A 515 -1.63 5.42 19.05
N ILE A 516 -2.92 5.44 19.33
CA ILE A 516 -3.93 4.48 18.85
C ILE A 516 -4.51 5.00 17.54
N GLN A 517 -4.52 4.16 16.50
CA GLN A 517 -5.02 4.54 15.19
C GLN A 517 -6.51 4.89 15.21
N LEU A 518 -7.33 4.13 15.96
CA LEU A 518 -8.78 4.36 16.06
C LEU A 518 -9.12 5.79 16.50
N SER A 519 -8.53 6.20 17.62
CA SER A 519 -8.98 7.37 18.36
C SER A 519 -8.02 8.56 18.28
N GLY A 520 -6.81 8.35 17.75
CA GLY A 520 -5.70 9.31 17.80
C GLY A 520 -5.16 9.59 19.22
N LYS A 521 -5.65 8.83 20.23
CA LYS A 521 -5.26 8.96 21.65
C LYS A 521 -4.00 8.16 21.96
N TYR A 522 -3.49 8.25 23.18
CA TYR A 522 -2.22 7.63 23.57
C TYR A 522 -2.40 6.58 24.66
N ILE A 523 -1.63 5.49 24.56
CA ILE A 523 -1.49 4.53 25.66
C ILE A 523 -0.83 5.23 26.85
N THR A 524 -1.50 5.18 27.99
CA THR A 524 -1.23 6.01 29.16
C THR A 524 -1.09 5.16 30.43
N ALA A 525 -0.04 5.42 31.20
CA ALA A 525 0.22 4.83 32.51
C ALA A 525 -0.57 5.54 33.62
N ALA A 526 -1.67 4.91 34.06
CA ALA A 526 -2.53 5.43 35.10
C ALA A 526 -1.90 5.34 36.50
N ASN A 527 -2.26 6.26 37.39
CA ASN A 527 -1.67 6.33 38.75
C ASN A 527 -2.01 5.13 39.65
N ASN A 528 -3.06 4.36 39.31
CA ASN A 528 -3.45 3.15 40.01
C ASN A 528 -2.72 1.89 39.50
N GLY A 529 -1.76 2.03 38.57
CA GLY A 529 -1.01 0.92 37.98
C GLY A 529 -1.66 0.29 36.75
N ASN A 530 -2.78 0.85 36.27
CA ASN A 530 -3.45 0.40 35.05
C ASN A 530 -2.82 1.01 33.78
N VAL A 531 -3.04 0.38 32.62
CA VAL A 531 -2.78 0.97 31.30
C VAL A 531 -4.11 1.24 30.59
N HIS A 532 -4.31 2.47 30.14
CA HIS A 532 -5.56 2.92 29.49
C HIS A 532 -5.26 3.88 28.34
N GLN A 533 -6.24 4.17 27.48
CA GLN A 533 -6.09 5.27 26.53
C GLN A 533 -6.47 6.61 27.17
N TRP A 534 -5.82 7.67 26.75
CA TRP A 534 -6.19 9.03 27.12
C TRP A 534 -5.81 9.99 26.00
N GLU A 535 -6.51 11.12 25.89
CA GLU A 535 -6.04 12.25 25.09
C GLU A 535 -4.60 12.61 25.46
N ASN A 536 -3.90 13.31 24.57
CA ASN A 536 -2.51 13.64 24.79
C ASN A 536 -2.31 14.48 26.07
N LEU A 537 -1.69 13.89 27.09
CA LEU A 537 -1.43 14.48 28.41
C LEU A 537 -0.08 15.18 28.50
N ASN A 538 0.83 14.91 27.56
CA ASN A 538 2.16 15.49 27.52
C ASN A 538 3.02 15.29 28.77
N ASP A 539 2.94 14.15 29.40
CA ASP A 539 3.79 13.87 30.55
C ASP A 539 4.39 12.48 30.43
N ASN A 540 5.23 12.14 31.41
CA ASN A 540 5.90 10.85 31.45
C ASN A 540 4.95 9.66 31.61
N SER A 541 3.63 9.88 31.79
CA SER A 541 2.63 8.80 31.78
C SER A 541 2.43 8.19 30.40
N GLN A 542 2.70 8.94 29.32
CA GLN A 542 2.53 8.49 27.94
C GLN A 542 3.88 8.19 27.25
N VAL A 543 4.97 8.28 28.01
CA VAL A 543 6.32 7.94 27.55
C VAL A 543 6.64 6.50 27.96
N TRP A 544 7.20 5.74 27.03
CA TRP A 544 7.49 4.32 27.12
C TRP A 544 8.89 4.06 26.58
N TYR A 545 9.75 3.40 27.35
CA TYR A 545 11.10 3.05 26.91
C TYR A 545 11.14 1.61 26.48
N PHE A 546 11.68 1.37 25.29
CA PHE A 546 11.70 0.06 24.66
C PHE A 546 13.06 -0.59 24.93
N GLU A 547 13.14 -1.39 26.00
CA GLU A 547 14.35 -2.14 26.35
C GLU A 547 14.44 -3.42 25.50
N ASP A 548 15.63 -3.77 25.00
CA ASP A 548 15.83 -5.02 24.27
C ASP A 548 15.60 -6.23 25.18
N ALA A 549 14.70 -7.13 24.78
CA ALA A 549 14.44 -8.39 25.47
C ALA A 549 14.96 -9.62 24.68
N GLY A 550 15.70 -9.39 23.59
CA GLY A 550 16.31 -10.41 22.74
C GLY A 550 15.34 -11.00 21.70
N ASN A 551 15.89 -11.55 20.61
CA ASN A 551 15.13 -12.17 19.51
C ASN A 551 14.04 -11.25 18.91
N GLY A 552 14.32 -9.95 18.80
CA GLY A 552 13.39 -8.96 18.23
C GLY A 552 12.22 -8.56 19.13
N LYS A 553 12.30 -8.84 20.44
CA LYS A 553 11.29 -8.50 21.44
C LYS A 553 11.73 -7.30 22.27
N PHE A 554 10.75 -6.60 22.85
CA PHE A 554 10.97 -5.43 23.70
C PHE A 554 10.28 -5.58 25.05
N ALA A 555 10.93 -5.14 26.13
CA ALA A 555 10.19 -4.79 27.34
C ALA A 555 9.78 -3.32 27.27
N ILE A 556 8.48 -3.04 27.39
CA ILE A 556 7.94 -1.66 27.30
C ILE A 556 7.84 -1.06 28.71
N LEU A 557 8.85 -0.28 29.08
CA LEU A 557 9.03 0.27 30.43
C LEU A 557 8.40 1.66 30.59
N SER A 558 7.75 1.93 31.71
CA SER A 558 7.08 3.22 31.95
C SER A 558 8.08 4.38 32.08
N GLY A 559 7.80 5.50 31.41
CA GLY A 559 8.51 6.78 31.53
C GLY A 559 8.39 7.41 32.92
N LYS A 560 7.33 7.11 33.67
CA LYS A 560 7.17 7.56 35.06
C LYS A 560 8.14 6.84 36.00
N ASN A 561 8.43 5.57 35.74
CA ASN A 561 9.29 4.74 36.57
C ASN A 561 9.81 3.56 35.75
N ARG A 562 11.10 3.62 35.36
CA ARG A 562 11.78 2.57 34.56
C ARG A 562 11.84 1.20 35.24
N LYS A 563 11.49 1.10 36.52
CA LYS A 563 11.35 -0.19 37.22
C LYS A 563 10.02 -0.89 36.94
N LEU A 564 9.07 -0.23 36.28
CA LEU A 564 7.75 -0.78 35.96
C LEU A 564 7.60 -1.02 34.46
N ALA A 565 7.21 -2.23 34.08
CA ALA A 565 6.96 -2.63 32.70
C ALA A 565 5.47 -2.86 32.46
N MET A 566 5.01 -2.61 31.23
CA MET A 566 3.76 -3.20 30.77
C MET A 566 3.81 -4.71 31.00
N THR A 567 2.74 -5.26 31.56
CA THR A 567 2.65 -6.66 31.94
C THR A 567 1.25 -7.15 31.67
N VAL A 568 1.14 -8.27 30.96
CA VAL A 568 -0.13 -8.96 30.79
C VAL A 568 -0.57 -9.56 32.12
N GLU A 569 -1.79 -9.24 32.56
CA GLU A 569 -2.39 -9.84 33.75
C GLU A 569 -2.36 -11.37 33.65
N ASN A 570 -1.98 -12.04 34.73
CA ASN A 570 -1.83 -13.50 34.82
C ASN A 570 -0.73 -14.12 33.92
N GLY A 571 -0.14 -13.36 32.99
CA GLY A 571 0.93 -13.83 32.12
C GLY A 571 0.50 -14.98 31.20
N ASP A 572 -0.76 -14.98 30.78
CA ASP A 572 -1.33 -15.99 29.88
C ASP A 572 -2.03 -15.31 28.68
N SER A 573 -2.48 -16.11 27.71
CA SER A 573 -3.05 -15.64 26.45
C SER A 573 -4.55 -15.33 26.49
N LYS A 574 -5.17 -15.24 27.68
CA LYS A 574 -6.62 -15.05 27.80
C LYS A 574 -7.06 -13.64 27.39
N ASN A 575 -8.09 -13.56 26.54
CA ASN A 575 -8.72 -12.30 26.16
C ASN A 575 -9.31 -11.57 27.37
N GLY A 576 -9.19 -10.25 27.38
CA GLY A 576 -9.62 -9.39 28.46
C GLY A 576 -8.68 -9.41 29.67
N ASN A 577 -7.57 -10.15 29.61
CA ASN A 577 -6.49 -9.93 30.57
C ASN A 577 -6.04 -8.49 30.44
N ASN A 578 -6.02 -7.82 31.58
CA ASN A 578 -5.67 -6.43 31.60
C ASN A 578 -4.18 -6.21 31.29
N ILE A 579 -3.82 -5.01 30.83
CA ILE A 579 -2.43 -4.59 30.75
C ILE A 579 -2.15 -3.67 31.92
N LEU A 580 -1.30 -4.13 32.83
CA LEU A 580 -0.93 -3.41 34.05
C LEU A 580 0.56 -3.15 34.13
N LEU A 581 0.93 -2.22 35.01
CA LEU A 581 2.31 -1.90 35.33
C LEU A 581 2.77 -2.72 36.54
N THR A 582 3.75 -3.58 36.32
CA THR A 582 4.39 -4.35 37.41
C THR A 582 5.91 -4.20 37.37
N GLU A 583 6.58 -4.59 38.46
CA GLU A 583 8.04 -4.55 38.54
C GLU A 583 8.68 -5.36 37.40
N TYR A 584 9.60 -4.74 36.66
CA TYR A 584 10.29 -5.38 35.54
C TYR A 584 11.18 -6.51 36.04
N LYS A 585 10.89 -7.73 35.57
CA LYS A 585 11.56 -8.99 35.96
C LYS A 585 12.03 -9.80 34.75
N ASN A 586 11.99 -9.21 33.56
CA ASN A 586 12.40 -9.82 32.29
C ASN A 586 11.71 -11.19 32.06
N THR A 587 10.38 -11.18 32.10
CA THR A 587 9.53 -12.37 31.94
C THR A 587 8.74 -12.31 30.64
N ALA A 588 8.28 -13.46 30.13
CA ALA A 588 7.46 -13.54 28.91
C ALA A 588 6.18 -12.67 28.97
N ALA A 589 5.63 -12.42 30.17
CA ALA A 589 4.48 -11.53 30.35
C ALA A 589 4.78 -10.03 30.14
N GLN A 590 6.07 -9.68 30.06
CA GLN A 590 6.59 -8.32 29.92
C GLN A 590 7.34 -8.11 28.61
N HIS A 591 7.50 -9.15 27.79
CA HIS A 591 8.15 -9.06 26.49
C HIS A 591 7.08 -8.89 25.43
N PHE A 592 7.21 -7.86 24.60
CA PHE A 592 6.27 -7.51 23.54
C PHE A 592 6.97 -7.55 22.19
N ILE A 593 6.22 -7.91 21.16
CA ILE A 593 6.65 -7.98 19.77
C ILE A 593 5.86 -6.92 19.02
N LEU A 594 6.57 -6.09 18.26
CA LEU A 594 5.98 -5.09 17.38
C LEU A 594 5.84 -5.67 15.97
N HIS A 595 4.63 -5.64 15.45
CA HIS A 595 4.31 -6.16 14.13
C HIS A 595 3.86 -5.02 13.23
N GLY A 596 4.61 -4.71 12.18
CA GLY A 596 4.26 -3.63 11.26
C GLY A 596 3.00 -3.96 10.43
N VAL A 597 2.04 -3.04 10.40
CA VAL A 597 0.79 -3.14 9.63
C VAL A 597 0.40 -1.76 9.11
N ASP A 598 0.11 -1.63 7.81
CA ASP A 598 -0.16 -0.34 7.14
C ASP A 598 0.97 0.69 7.37
N ASP A 599 0.65 1.79 8.07
CA ASP A 599 1.54 2.84 8.58
C ASP A 599 1.70 2.80 10.13
N ALA A 600 1.31 1.69 10.78
CA ALA A 600 1.26 1.50 12.23
C ALA A 600 1.89 0.15 12.67
N TYR A 601 1.73 -0.20 13.95
CA TYR A 601 2.12 -1.47 14.55
C TYR A 601 0.95 -2.06 15.32
N TYR A 602 0.77 -3.37 15.32
CA TYR A 602 0.06 -4.04 16.41
C TYR A 602 1.09 -4.68 17.36
N ILE A 603 0.72 -4.83 18.63
CA ILE A 603 1.68 -5.13 19.71
C ILE A 603 1.21 -6.35 20.48
N THR A 604 1.94 -7.47 20.41
CA THR A 604 1.58 -8.72 21.11
C THR A 604 2.57 -9.03 22.23
N ALA A 605 2.13 -9.62 23.34
CA ALA A 605 3.06 -10.12 24.36
C ALA A 605 3.55 -11.55 24.06
N GLU A 606 4.78 -11.89 24.47
CA GLU A 606 5.39 -13.21 24.29
C GLU A 606 4.59 -14.31 25.01
N CYS A 607 4.08 -14.04 26.21
CA CYS A 607 3.23 -15.00 26.93
C CYS A 607 1.90 -15.27 26.22
N SER A 608 1.48 -14.36 25.33
CA SER A 608 0.16 -14.37 24.75
C SER A 608 0.12 -15.05 23.39
N GLY A 609 1.23 -15.01 22.64
CA GLY A 609 1.44 -15.68 21.35
C GLY A 609 0.54 -15.25 20.19
N LYS A 610 -0.66 -14.70 20.45
CA LYS A 610 -1.69 -14.34 19.45
C LYS A 610 -2.60 -13.15 19.85
N ALA A 611 -2.59 -12.71 21.11
CA ALA A 611 -3.38 -11.56 21.56
C ALA A 611 -2.55 -10.25 21.46
N SER A 612 -3.16 -9.22 20.87
CA SER A 612 -2.60 -7.87 20.76
C SER A 612 -3.14 -6.98 21.88
N LEU A 613 -2.41 -5.92 22.22
CA LEU A 613 -2.98 -4.78 22.93
C LEU A 613 -4.24 -4.29 22.18
N ASP A 614 -5.29 -3.97 22.93
CA ASP A 614 -6.62 -3.60 22.43
C ASP A 614 -7.21 -2.47 23.30
N VAL A 615 -7.87 -1.50 22.66
CA VAL A 615 -8.71 -0.53 23.36
C VAL A 615 -10.08 -1.13 23.62
N TYR A 616 -10.34 -1.46 24.89
CA TYR A 616 -11.57 -2.12 25.33
C TYR A 616 -12.83 -1.48 24.71
N ASN A 617 -13.63 -2.32 24.07
CA ASN A 617 -14.90 -1.96 23.45
C ASN A 617 -14.80 -0.93 22.31
N GLN A 618 -13.64 -0.81 21.64
CA GLN A 618 -13.40 0.15 20.55
C GLN A 618 -13.79 1.57 20.93
N SER A 619 -13.60 1.91 22.21
CA SER A 619 -14.06 3.18 22.74
C SER A 619 -13.21 4.32 22.17
N TYR A 620 -13.84 5.46 21.93
CA TYR A 620 -13.15 6.72 21.68
C TYR A 620 -12.96 7.52 22.99
N ASP A 621 -13.40 7.02 24.14
CA ASP A 621 -13.43 7.79 25.38
C ASP A 621 -12.10 7.73 26.15
N ASN A 622 -11.78 8.83 26.84
CA ASN A 622 -10.70 8.85 27.81
C ASN A 622 -10.95 7.84 28.94
N GLY A 623 -9.92 7.08 29.29
CA GLY A 623 -9.99 6.10 30.36
C GLY A 623 -10.46 4.72 29.93
N ALA A 624 -10.75 4.52 28.64
CA ALA A 624 -10.99 3.18 28.12
C ALA A 624 -9.75 2.31 28.33
N ASN A 625 -9.98 1.10 28.84
CA ASN A 625 -8.92 0.20 29.27
C ASN A 625 -8.06 -0.27 28.09
N ILE A 626 -6.76 -0.46 28.30
CA ILE A 626 -5.95 -1.28 27.41
C ILE A 626 -5.90 -2.68 28.01
N ASP A 627 -6.56 -3.63 27.36
CA ASP A 627 -6.41 -5.05 27.64
C ASP A 627 -5.67 -5.73 26.50
N GLN A 628 -5.51 -7.05 26.59
CA GLN A 628 -5.18 -7.84 25.42
C GLN A 628 -6.44 -8.52 24.89
N TRP A 629 -6.51 -8.58 23.57
CA TRP A 629 -7.54 -9.34 22.87
C TRP A 629 -6.93 -10.00 21.65
N ALA A 630 -7.55 -11.07 21.15
CA ALA A 630 -7.17 -11.68 19.89
C ALA A 630 -7.06 -10.59 18.82
N TYR A 631 -5.92 -10.52 18.12
CA TYR A 631 -5.73 -9.53 17.07
C TYR A 631 -6.78 -9.76 15.96
N TRP A 632 -7.39 -8.70 15.44
CA TRP A 632 -8.41 -8.73 14.38
C TRP A 632 -8.23 -7.59 13.36
N GLY A 633 -7.13 -6.84 13.43
CA GLY A 633 -6.78 -5.79 12.47
C GLY A 633 -7.58 -4.49 12.62
N GLY A 634 -8.33 -4.34 13.72
CA GLY A 634 -9.06 -3.11 14.03
C GLY A 634 -8.14 -1.93 14.31
N GLU A 635 -8.59 -0.72 13.99
CA GLU A 635 -7.83 0.50 14.33
C GLU A 635 -7.59 0.63 15.85
N CYS A 636 -8.39 -0.04 16.70
CA CYS A 636 -8.23 -0.06 18.16
C CYS A 636 -7.08 -0.94 18.65
N GLN A 637 -6.49 -1.74 17.76
CA GLN A 637 -5.35 -2.62 18.00
C GLN A 637 -4.12 -2.20 17.20
N LYS A 638 -4.22 -1.09 16.48
CA LYS A 638 -3.15 -0.52 15.67
C LYS A 638 -2.63 0.73 16.34
N PHE A 639 -1.32 0.81 16.41
CA PHE A 639 -0.60 1.78 17.21
C PHE A 639 0.56 2.39 16.44
N TYR A 640 0.64 3.71 16.42
CA TYR A 640 1.80 4.43 15.95
C TYR A 640 2.85 4.50 17.07
N ILE A 641 4.08 4.08 16.76
CA ILE A 641 5.22 4.14 17.69
C ILE A 641 6.03 5.41 17.34
N ILE A 642 5.94 6.41 18.21
CA ILE A 642 6.43 7.77 17.94
C ILE A 642 7.58 8.07 18.89
N PRO A 643 8.81 8.42 18.45
CA PRO A 643 9.91 8.74 19.37
C PRO A 643 9.50 9.77 20.43
N ALA A 644 9.72 9.51 21.72
CA ALA A 644 9.33 10.40 22.81
C ALA A 644 10.23 11.64 22.91
N ASN A 645 11.43 11.58 22.31
CA ASN A 645 12.29 12.74 22.09
C ASN A 645 11.63 13.77 21.14
N ASN A 646 10.58 13.37 20.42
CA ASN A 646 9.59 14.26 19.81
C ASN A 646 8.41 14.45 20.78
N GLY A 647 8.66 15.17 21.87
CA GLY A 647 7.60 15.53 22.80
C GLY A 647 6.42 16.24 22.11
N ASP A 648 5.37 16.47 22.87
CA ASP A 648 4.08 17.03 22.47
C ASP A 648 3.92 17.80 21.14
N ILE A 649 3.66 17.08 20.06
CA ILE A 649 3.28 17.68 18.77
C ILE A 649 1.82 18.17 18.71
N ASN A 650 0.98 17.94 19.73
CA ASN A 650 -0.45 18.30 19.65
C ASN A 650 -0.96 19.21 20.78
N ASN A 651 -0.28 19.32 21.93
CA ASN A 651 -0.65 20.17 23.07
C ASN A 651 0.48 21.10 23.55
N SER A 652 1.65 21.09 22.92
CA SER A 652 2.63 22.17 23.09
C SER A 652 2.05 23.47 22.54
N PRO A 653 2.31 24.61 23.20
CA PRO A 653 1.94 25.90 22.63
C PRO A 653 2.54 26.02 21.23
N ASN A 654 1.75 26.54 20.30
CA ASN A 654 2.28 26.90 18.99
C ASN A 654 3.33 28.00 19.21
N VAL A 655 4.56 27.71 18.81
CA VAL A 655 5.72 28.61 18.94
C VAL A 655 6.30 28.98 17.58
N ALA A 656 5.75 28.43 16.50
CA ALA A 656 6.15 28.68 15.14
C ALA A 656 4.96 28.54 14.17
N TYR A 657 5.27 28.67 12.89
CA TYR A 657 4.35 28.61 11.75
C TYR A 657 4.96 27.80 10.62
N LEU A 658 4.13 26.99 9.97
CA LEU A 658 4.41 26.37 8.68
C LEU A 658 3.66 27.15 7.60
N PHE A 659 4.36 27.50 6.53
CA PHE A 659 3.79 28.07 5.33
C PHE A 659 3.96 27.09 4.17
N ALA A 660 2.84 26.61 3.64
CA ALA A 660 2.78 25.73 2.48
C ALA A 660 2.53 26.55 1.21
N TYR A 661 3.34 26.34 0.17
CA TYR A 661 3.29 27.14 -1.06
C TYR A 661 3.80 26.35 -2.28
N PHE A 662 3.74 26.96 -3.46
CA PHE A 662 4.42 26.51 -4.68
C PHE A 662 5.20 27.67 -5.31
N LEU A 663 6.12 27.39 -6.24
CA LEU A 663 7.13 28.37 -6.68
C LEU A 663 6.79 29.08 -8.00
N GLY A 664 6.07 28.40 -8.90
CA GLY A 664 6.01 28.88 -10.28
C GLY A 664 5.19 28.01 -11.22
N ASN A 665 5.54 28.06 -12.50
CA ASN A 665 4.80 27.41 -13.58
C ASN A 665 5.54 26.20 -14.17
N ALA A 666 6.80 25.96 -13.79
CA ALA A 666 7.49 24.75 -14.22
C ALA A 666 6.96 23.53 -13.43
N PRO A 667 6.87 22.33 -14.01
CA PRO A 667 6.31 21.15 -13.31
C PRO A 667 7.00 20.79 -11.98
N ASP A 668 8.29 21.11 -11.83
CA ASP A 668 9.05 20.95 -10.59
C ASP A 668 8.78 22.07 -9.57
N GLN A 669 8.24 23.21 -10.03
CA GLN A 669 7.82 24.36 -9.24
C GLN A 669 6.32 24.33 -8.88
N GLU A 670 5.52 23.46 -9.52
CA GLU A 670 4.10 23.20 -9.24
C GLU A 670 3.95 22.01 -8.28
N ARG A 671 4.62 22.09 -7.13
CA ARG A 671 4.72 21.04 -6.12
C ARG A 671 4.65 21.65 -4.73
N LEU A 672 4.32 20.84 -3.72
CA LEU A 672 4.25 21.30 -2.34
C LEU A 672 5.65 21.68 -1.86
N SER A 673 5.81 22.91 -1.40
CA SER A 673 7.02 23.46 -0.80
C SER A 673 6.69 24.07 0.56
N TYR A 674 7.67 24.11 1.46
CA TYR A 674 7.48 24.58 2.83
C TYR A 674 8.45 25.69 3.22
N ALA A 675 7.97 26.55 4.11
CA ALA A 675 8.76 27.52 4.84
C ALA A 675 8.30 27.59 6.28
N VAL A 676 9.19 27.98 7.19
CA VAL A 676 8.89 28.11 8.61
C VAL A 676 9.17 29.51 9.13
N SER A 677 8.40 29.93 10.12
CA SER A 677 8.59 31.20 10.84
C SER A 677 8.38 31.01 12.34
N ARG A 678 9.17 31.67 13.18
CA ARG A 678 8.99 31.65 14.65
C ARG A 678 8.08 32.78 15.15
N ASP A 679 7.93 33.85 14.37
CA ASP A 679 7.20 35.05 14.77
C ASP A 679 5.94 35.31 13.91
N GLY A 680 5.77 34.56 12.83
CA GLY A 680 4.67 34.70 11.89
C GLY A 680 4.85 35.84 10.89
N TYR A 681 6.01 36.52 10.87
CA TYR A 681 6.35 37.60 9.95
C TYR A 681 7.56 37.28 9.09
N ASN A 682 8.54 36.55 9.62
CA ASN A 682 9.80 36.26 8.95
C ASN A 682 9.87 34.77 8.61
N PHE A 683 9.64 34.43 7.33
CA PHE A 683 9.62 33.05 6.84
C PHE A 683 10.92 32.69 6.14
N LYS A 684 11.43 31.49 6.43
CA LYS A 684 12.56 30.89 5.71
C LYS A 684 12.14 29.59 5.06
N ALA A 685 12.48 29.42 3.79
CA ALA A 685 12.19 28.20 3.04
C ALA A 685 12.95 26.99 3.59
N LEU A 686 12.28 25.85 3.62
CA LEU A 686 12.85 24.53 3.87
C LEU A 686 13.37 23.91 2.56
N ASN A 687 14.17 22.85 2.67
CA ASN A 687 14.75 22.11 1.54
C ASN A 687 15.45 23.01 0.49
N GLY A 688 16.14 24.05 0.95
CA GLY A 688 16.78 25.05 0.07
C GLY A 688 15.81 25.77 -0.88
N GLY A 689 14.52 25.84 -0.54
CA GLY A 689 13.48 26.42 -1.39
C GLY A 689 12.94 25.49 -2.47
N LYS A 690 13.29 24.20 -2.47
CA LYS A 690 12.75 23.19 -3.38
C LYS A 690 11.48 22.53 -2.81
N ALA A 691 10.76 21.81 -3.67
CA ALA A 691 9.61 21.02 -3.28
C ALA A 691 9.96 19.97 -2.21
N VAL A 692 9.06 19.79 -1.25
CA VAL A 692 9.14 18.77 -0.20
C VAL A 692 8.30 17.53 -0.54
N TRP A 693 7.30 17.69 -1.42
CA TRP A 693 6.40 16.60 -1.80
C TRP A 693 5.76 16.84 -3.18
N ALA A 694 5.42 15.75 -3.88
CA ALA A 694 4.72 15.75 -5.16
C ALA A 694 3.61 14.69 -5.18
N SER A 695 2.51 14.99 -5.87
CA SER A 695 1.40 14.04 -6.05
C SER A 695 1.80 12.90 -6.98
N THR A 696 1.37 11.68 -6.67
CA THR A 696 1.48 10.49 -7.52
C THR A 696 0.25 10.25 -8.39
N VAL A 697 -0.81 11.07 -8.22
CA VAL A 697 -2.08 10.99 -8.95
C VAL A 697 -2.44 12.32 -9.60
N GLY A 698 -3.43 12.31 -10.50
CA GLY A 698 -3.87 13.49 -11.25
C GLY A 698 -2.81 13.96 -12.23
N THR A 699 -2.60 15.27 -12.32
CA THR A 699 -1.58 15.86 -13.20
C THR A 699 -0.14 15.69 -12.71
N GLY A 700 0.05 15.15 -11.49
CA GLY A 700 1.33 15.07 -10.80
C GLY A 700 1.89 16.42 -10.33
N CYS A 701 1.11 17.49 -10.52
CA CYS A 701 1.42 18.87 -10.12
C CYS A 701 0.27 19.42 -9.28
N LEU A 702 0.55 20.40 -8.44
CA LEU A 702 -0.44 21.04 -7.59
C LEU A 702 -0.24 22.56 -7.53
N ARG A 703 -1.35 23.25 -7.30
CA ARG A 703 -1.38 24.69 -6.97
C ARG A 703 -2.28 24.95 -5.78
N ASP A 704 -2.04 26.11 -5.17
CA ASP A 704 -2.86 26.64 -4.07
C ASP A 704 -2.98 25.65 -2.91
N PRO A 705 -1.86 25.14 -2.35
CA PRO A 705 -1.89 24.16 -1.28
C PRO A 705 -2.50 24.74 0.01
N TYR A 706 -3.58 24.12 0.46
CA TYR A 706 -4.25 24.38 1.72
C TYR A 706 -4.00 23.22 2.68
N ILE A 707 -3.36 23.50 3.81
CA ILE A 707 -3.19 22.53 4.89
C ILE A 707 -4.02 22.95 6.09
N PHE A 708 -4.74 22.01 6.67
CA PHE A 708 -5.43 22.20 7.94
C PHE A 708 -5.35 20.95 8.81
N LYS A 709 -5.55 21.13 10.11
CA LYS A 709 -5.69 20.01 11.04
C LYS A 709 -7.17 19.65 11.18
N GLY A 710 -7.51 18.41 10.90
CA GLY A 710 -8.84 17.87 11.08
C GLY A 710 -9.20 17.64 12.55
N GLU A 711 -10.50 17.55 12.82
CA GLU A 711 -11.10 17.15 14.11
C GLU A 711 -10.70 15.73 14.52
N ASP A 712 -10.23 14.90 13.58
CA ASP A 712 -9.66 13.57 13.82
C ASP A 712 -8.16 13.60 14.20
N GLY A 713 -7.57 14.79 14.27
CA GLY A 713 -6.18 15.01 14.71
C GLY A 713 -5.14 14.94 13.59
N PHE A 714 -5.52 14.54 12.38
CA PHE A 714 -4.62 14.49 11.23
C PHE A 714 -4.53 15.84 10.52
N TYR A 715 -3.47 16.03 9.74
CA TYR A 715 -3.33 17.10 8.77
C TYR A 715 -3.87 16.67 7.42
N TYR A 716 -4.59 17.55 6.74
CA TYR A 716 -5.12 17.34 5.40
C TYR A 716 -4.57 18.40 4.46
N LEU A 717 -4.20 17.98 3.26
CA LEU A 717 -3.82 18.83 2.14
C LEU A 717 -4.97 18.84 1.14
N LEU A 718 -5.44 20.02 0.77
CA LEU A 718 -6.25 20.25 -0.43
C LEU A 718 -5.46 21.13 -1.38
N ALA A 719 -5.56 20.87 -2.68
CA ALA A 719 -4.92 21.69 -3.70
C ALA A 719 -5.69 21.62 -5.02
N THR A 720 -5.46 22.58 -5.89
CA THR A 720 -5.90 22.48 -7.29
C THR A 720 -5.00 21.50 -8.03
N ASP A 721 -5.59 20.47 -8.63
CA ASP A 721 -4.87 19.53 -9.51
C ASP A 721 -4.59 20.24 -10.85
N MET A 722 -3.38 20.76 -11.03
CA MET A 722 -3.02 21.59 -12.18
C MET A 722 -1.56 21.47 -12.55
N LYS A 723 -1.31 21.31 -13.86
CA LYS A 723 -0.02 21.42 -14.51
C LYS A 723 -0.08 22.45 -15.62
N SER A 724 0.47 23.64 -15.41
CA SER A 724 0.33 24.76 -16.34
C SER A 724 0.94 24.51 -17.72
N SER A 725 1.91 23.60 -17.85
CA SER A 725 2.44 23.16 -19.14
C SER A 725 1.41 22.43 -20.01
N LEU A 726 0.31 21.94 -19.43
CA LEU A 726 -0.85 21.37 -20.14
C LEU A 726 -1.90 22.43 -20.50
N GLY A 727 -1.61 23.71 -20.26
CA GLY A 727 -2.48 24.84 -20.51
C GLY A 727 -3.30 25.26 -19.30
N TRP A 728 -3.81 26.50 -19.33
CA TRP A 728 -4.54 27.13 -18.21
C TRP A 728 -5.92 26.53 -17.90
N ASN A 729 -6.34 25.49 -18.62
CA ASN A 729 -7.59 24.75 -18.42
C ASN A 729 -7.35 23.32 -17.89
N SER A 730 -6.13 22.97 -17.48
CA SER A 730 -5.78 21.65 -16.93
C SER A 730 -6.20 21.48 -15.45
N ASN A 731 -7.00 22.41 -14.92
CA ASN A 731 -7.18 22.68 -13.50
C ASN A 731 -8.63 22.42 -13.08
N ARG A 732 -9.13 21.25 -13.45
CA ARG A 732 -10.56 20.93 -13.43
C ARG A 732 -11.01 20.12 -12.23
N ASN A 733 -10.06 19.70 -11.39
CA ASN A 733 -10.28 18.81 -10.24
C ASN A 733 -9.50 19.31 -9.02
N LEU A 734 -9.81 18.72 -7.87
CA LEU A 734 -9.09 18.98 -6.62
C LEU A 734 -8.21 17.77 -6.28
N LEU A 735 -7.06 18.02 -5.67
CA LEU A 735 -6.18 17.03 -5.07
C LEU A 735 -6.40 17.03 -3.56
N SER A 736 -6.42 15.84 -2.95
CA SER A 736 -6.48 15.67 -1.50
C SER A 736 -5.45 14.66 -1.00
N ALA A 737 -4.85 14.91 0.16
CA ALA A 737 -3.96 13.99 0.86
C ALA A 737 -4.05 14.18 2.38
N LYS A 738 -3.55 13.21 3.16
CA LYS A 738 -3.60 13.19 4.63
C LYS A 738 -2.21 12.93 5.22
N SER A 739 -1.89 13.49 6.38
CA SER A 739 -0.59 13.37 7.06
C SER A 739 -0.75 13.46 8.58
N MET A 740 0.15 12.85 9.36
CA MET A 740 0.20 13.05 10.82
C MET A 740 1.29 14.04 11.24
N ASP A 741 2.37 14.13 10.47
CA ASP A 741 3.61 14.80 10.84
C ASP A 741 3.98 15.95 9.89
N LEU A 742 3.12 16.25 8.90
CA LEU A 742 3.32 17.24 7.84
C LEU A 742 4.44 16.89 6.85
N ILE A 743 5.16 15.79 7.05
CA ILE A 743 6.31 15.35 6.23
C ILE A 743 5.83 14.27 5.26
N HIS A 744 5.11 13.27 5.76
CA HIS A 744 4.64 12.12 5.00
C HIS A 744 3.16 12.27 4.66
N TRP A 745 2.84 12.29 3.36
CA TRP A 745 1.48 12.41 2.85
C TRP A 745 0.99 11.08 2.26
N THR A 746 -0.16 10.60 2.74
CA THR A 746 -0.81 9.35 2.35
C THR A 746 -2.26 9.61 1.91
N GLY A 747 -2.96 8.56 1.43
CA GLY A 747 -4.36 8.67 1.04
C GLY A 747 -4.63 9.63 -0.13
N ILE A 748 -3.64 9.77 -1.03
CA ILE A 748 -3.64 10.75 -2.12
C ILE A 748 -4.77 10.42 -3.12
N THR A 749 -5.63 11.39 -3.42
CA THR A 749 -6.79 11.19 -4.30
C THR A 749 -7.17 12.44 -5.08
N ILE A 750 -7.81 12.23 -6.22
CA ILE A 750 -8.41 13.29 -7.05
C ILE A 750 -9.92 13.34 -6.78
N ILE A 751 -10.39 14.51 -6.36
CA ILE A 751 -11.80 14.83 -6.26
C ILE A 751 -12.23 15.43 -7.60
N GLU A 752 -12.85 14.60 -8.44
CA GLU A 752 -13.32 15.01 -9.77
C GLU A 752 -14.47 16.02 -9.67
N ILE A 753 -14.35 17.18 -10.34
CA ILE A 753 -15.37 18.23 -10.32
C ILE A 753 -16.03 18.40 -11.69
N ALA A 754 -15.24 18.67 -12.74
CA ALA A 754 -15.73 19.28 -13.99
C ALA A 754 -16.73 18.45 -14.83
N ASN A 755 -16.77 17.14 -14.66
CA ASN A 755 -17.69 16.29 -15.46
C ASN A 755 -18.58 15.40 -14.60
N LYS A 756 -18.33 15.34 -13.29
CA LYS A 756 -19.03 14.43 -12.38
C LYS A 756 -20.39 14.95 -11.94
N TYR A 757 -20.53 16.27 -11.75
CA TYR A 757 -21.73 16.84 -11.13
C TYR A 757 -22.56 17.68 -12.12
N PRO A 758 -23.91 17.62 -12.05
CA PRO A 758 -24.77 18.35 -12.97
C PRO A 758 -24.50 19.86 -13.03
N LEU A 759 -24.20 20.50 -11.88
CA LEU A 759 -23.92 21.95 -11.88
C LEU A 759 -22.53 22.31 -12.37
N MET A 760 -21.63 21.33 -12.44
CA MET A 760 -20.24 21.49 -12.82
C MET A 760 -19.93 20.96 -14.21
N LYS A 761 -20.90 20.33 -14.89
CA LYS A 761 -20.69 19.75 -16.21
C LYS A 761 -20.10 20.79 -17.19
N GLY A 762 -18.90 20.53 -17.68
CA GLY A 762 -18.18 21.43 -18.57
C GLY A 762 -17.46 22.57 -17.85
N ALA A 763 -17.30 22.51 -16.52
CA ALA A 763 -16.45 23.45 -15.79
C ALA A 763 -15.04 23.42 -16.37
N ASP A 764 -14.49 24.60 -16.63
CA ASP A 764 -13.15 24.70 -17.19
C ASP A 764 -12.07 24.95 -16.15
N ARG A 765 -12.46 25.13 -14.88
CA ARG A 765 -11.59 25.33 -13.72
C ARG A 765 -12.26 24.99 -12.39
N ALA A 766 -11.47 24.53 -11.43
CA ALA A 766 -11.74 24.38 -10.01
C ALA A 766 -10.50 24.81 -9.20
N TRP A 767 -10.54 26.00 -8.62
CA TRP A 767 -9.38 26.73 -8.09
C TRP A 767 -9.39 26.91 -6.58
N ALA A 768 -8.20 26.87 -6.00
CA ALA A 768 -7.92 27.19 -4.60
C ALA A 768 -8.89 26.55 -3.60
N PRO A 769 -8.99 25.21 -3.56
CA PRO A 769 -9.87 24.55 -2.62
C PRO A 769 -9.38 24.74 -1.19
N GLN A 770 -10.32 25.06 -0.30
CA GLN A 770 -10.11 25.04 1.14
C GLN A 770 -11.28 24.31 1.81
N ALA A 771 -11.16 24.04 3.11
CA ALA A 771 -12.18 23.36 3.88
C ALA A 771 -12.34 23.95 5.28
N ILE A 772 -13.58 24.00 5.76
CA ILE A 772 -13.92 24.37 7.14
C ILE A 772 -14.88 23.34 7.72
N TYR A 773 -14.71 22.98 8.99
CA TYR A 773 -15.61 22.06 9.66
C TYR A 773 -16.95 22.75 10.00
N ASP A 774 -18.04 22.28 9.39
CA ASP A 774 -19.38 22.75 9.72
C ASP A 774 -19.95 21.93 10.88
N ARG A 775 -19.96 22.56 12.05
CA ARG A 775 -20.48 21.96 13.29
C ARG A 775 -21.97 21.66 13.25
N GLU A 776 -22.76 22.38 12.44
CA GLU A 776 -24.20 22.12 12.28
C GLU A 776 -24.46 20.84 11.47
N LYS A 777 -23.49 20.46 10.61
CA LYS A 777 -23.58 19.28 9.75
C LYS A 777 -22.72 18.11 10.20
N GLY A 778 -21.77 18.35 11.11
CA GLY A 778 -20.81 17.34 11.54
C GLY A 778 -19.94 16.83 10.39
N SER A 779 -19.62 17.70 9.42
CA SER A 779 -18.89 17.38 8.19
C SER A 779 -18.10 18.59 7.73
N TYR A 780 -17.06 18.39 6.93
CA TYR A 780 -16.30 19.51 6.37
C TYR A 780 -17.00 20.04 5.14
N MET A 781 -17.12 21.36 5.07
CA MET A 781 -17.51 22.06 3.87
C MET A 781 -16.25 22.36 3.05
N ILE A 782 -16.04 21.64 1.95
CA ILE A 782 -15.01 21.95 0.95
C ILE A 782 -15.57 23.05 0.05
N TYR A 783 -14.82 24.12 -0.14
CA TYR A 783 -15.18 25.25 -0.98
C TYR A 783 -14.05 25.63 -1.94
N TYR A 784 -14.41 26.03 -3.15
CA TYR A 784 -13.48 26.29 -4.25
C TYR A 784 -14.11 27.23 -5.28
N ALA A 785 -13.30 27.91 -6.07
CA ALA A 785 -13.77 28.76 -7.15
C ALA A 785 -13.91 27.95 -8.45
N ALA A 786 -15.03 28.10 -9.17
CA ALA A 786 -15.22 27.41 -10.45
C ALA A 786 -15.89 28.33 -11.47
N ARG A 787 -15.66 28.02 -12.75
CA ARG A 787 -16.34 28.65 -13.89
C ARG A 787 -16.95 27.57 -14.76
N VAL A 788 -18.23 27.76 -15.10
CA VAL A 788 -19.00 26.81 -15.91
C VAL A 788 -19.51 27.56 -17.15
N PRO A 789 -18.73 27.58 -18.25
CA PRO A 789 -19.10 28.27 -19.48
C PRO A 789 -20.50 27.89 -19.96
N GLY A 790 -21.28 28.89 -20.37
CA GLY A 790 -22.67 28.70 -20.82
C GLY A 790 -23.70 28.60 -19.69
N ARG A 791 -23.27 28.47 -18.43
CA ARG A 791 -24.13 28.57 -17.24
C ARG A 791 -23.90 29.88 -16.50
N ASP A 792 -22.69 30.08 -16.02
CA ASP A 792 -22.21 31.36 -15.48
C ASP A 792 -20.78 31.55 -15.99
N ASN A 793 -20.56 32.61 -16.77
CA ASN A 793 -19.27 32.89 -17.38
C ASN A 793 -18.30 33.56 -16.39
N ARG A 794 -18.75 33.87 -15.17
CA ARG A 794 -17.91 34.34 -14.08
C ARG A 794 -17.25 33.16 -13.37
N THR A 795 -16.08 33.40 -12.80
CA THR A 795 -15.52 32.49 -11.79
C THR A 795 -16.08 32.86 -10.43
N ILE A 796 -16.81 31.95 -9.78
CA ILE A 796 -17.50 32.20 -8.51
C ILE A 796 -17.30 31.04 -7.53
N MET A 797 -17.66 31.24 -6.26
CA MET A 797 -17.41 30.26 -5.21
C MET A 797 -18.51 29.20 -5.14
N TYR A 798 -18.09 27.94 -5.05
CA TYR A 798 -18.94 26.78 -4.83
C TYR A 798 -18.52 26.04 -3.56
N TYR A 799 -19.41 25.20 -3.03
CA TYR A 799 -19.12 24.32 -1.90
C TYR A 799 -19.81 22.96 -2.04
N ALA A 800 -19.26 21.96 -1.36
CA ALA A 800 -19.85 20.66 -1.13
C ALA A 800 -19.32 20.07 0.19
N TYR A 801 -20.04 19.09 0.76
CA TYR A 801 -19.62 18.44 2.00
C TYR A 801 -18.80 17.18 1.76
N SER A 802 -17.88 16.89 2.67
CA SER A 802 -17.08 15.68 2.72
C SER A 802 -16.68 15.38 4.16
N LYS A 803 -16.84 14.12 4.61
CA LYS A 803 -16.34 13.70 5.93
C LYS A 803 -14.89 13.23 5.90
N ASP A 804 -14.48 12.64 4.79
CA ASP A 804 -13.21 11.91 4.66
C ASP A 804 -12.15 12.64 3.84
N MET A 805 -12.49 13.78 3.23
CA MET A 805 -11.66 14.52 2.27
C MET A 805 -11.29 13.74 1.02
N LYS A 806 -11.94 12.59 0.73
CA LYS A 806 -11.66 11.77 -0.46
C LYS A 806 -12.70 11.91 -1.55
N ARG A 807 -13.94 12.22 -1.18
CA ARG A 807 -15.06 12.43 -2.12
C ARG A 807 -16.03 13.47 -1.58
N LEU A 808 -16.81 14.08 -2.48
CA LEU A 808 -17.93 14.92 -2.09
C LEU A 808 -19.16 14.04 -1.84
N GLU A 809 -19.80 14.23 -0.69
CA GLU A 809 -21.05 13.57 -0.26
C GLU A 809 -22.29 14.30 -0.78
N THR A 810 -22.13 15.56 -1.20
CA THR A 810 -23.22 16.39 -1.73
C THR A 810 -22.84 16.99 -3.07
N ASP A 811 -23.83 17.21 -3.93
CA ASP A 811 -23.64 17.95 -5.18
C ASP A 811 -23.15 19.38 -4.91
N PRO A 812 -22.13 19.87 -5.63
CA PRO A 812 -21.64 21.24 -5.51
C PRO A 812 -22.75 22.28 -5.67
N GLN A 813 -22.84 23.22 -4.72
CA GLN A 813 -23.77 24.35 -4.73
C GLN A 813 -23.02 25.67 -4.77
N VAL A 814 -23.65 26.73 -5.26
CA VAL A 814 -23.06 28.08 -5.21
C VAL A 814 -22.95 28.51 -3.74
N LEU A 815 -21.73 28.82 -3.30
CA LEU A 815 -21.45 29.37 -1.97
C LEU A 815 -21.63 30.90 -1.98
N PHE A 816 -21.04 31.55 -2.97
CA PHE A 816 -21.03 33.01 -3.07
C PHE A 816 -20.72 33.50 -4.49
N ALA A 817 -21.49 34.50 -4.91
CA ALA A 817 -21.26 35.26 -6.13
C ALA A 817 -21.49 36.76 -5.84
N PRO A 818 -20.53 37.65 -6.16
CA PRO A 818 -20.70 39.09 -5.98
C PRO A 818 -21.92 39.64 -6.73
N ALA A 819 -22.74 40.45 -6.04
CA ALA A 819 -23.97 41.02 -6.61
C ALA A 819 -23.71 42.01 -7.75
N ASN A 820 -22.51 42.61 -7.81
CA ASN A 820 -22.09 43.54 -8.86
C ASN A 820 -21.68 42.84 -10.16
N GLY A 821 -21.73 41.50 -10.23
CA GLY A 821 -21.37 40.75 -11.43
C GLY A 821 -19.88 40.45 -11.58
N ASN A 822 -19.04 40.77 -10.58
CA ASN A 822 -17.60 40.46 -10.62
C ASN A 822 -17.31 38.99 -10.29
N ASP A 823 -16.11 38.55 -10.66
CA ASP A 823 -15.55 37.24 -10.31
C ASP A 823 -15.08 37.23 -8.84
N ALA A 824 -15.22 36.07 -8.19
CA ALA A 824 -14.76 35.78 -6.83
C ALA A 824 -13.95 34.48 -6.81
N ILE A 825 -12.69 34.55 -6.41
CA ILE A 825 -11.78 33.40 -6.32
C ILE A 825 -10.97 33.43 -5.02
N ASP A 826 -10.21 32.37 -4.76
CA ASP A 826 -9.21 32.25 -3.69
C ASP A 826 -9.78 32.60 -2.30
N SER A 827 -10.95 32.09 -1.94
CA SER A 827 -11.54 32.43 -0.64
C SER A 827 -10.80 31.78 0.53
N ASP A 828 -10.76 32.47 1.67
CA ASP A 828 -10.42 31.94 2.99
C ASP A 828 -11.52 32.31 4.00
N ILE A 829 -12.02 31.33 4.75
CA ILE A 829 -13.17 31.46 5.66
C ILE A 829 -12.74 31.22 7.10
N ILE A 830 -12.91 32.24 7.94
CA ILE A 830 -12.63 32.18 9.38
C ILE A 830 -13.94 32.18 10.17
N PHE A 831 -14.12 31.17 11.02
CA PHE A 831 -15.20 31.15 12.01
C PHE A 831 -14.72 31.76 13.33
N GLN A 832 -15.34 32.87 13.74
CA GLN A 832 -15.01 33.53 15.01
C GLN A 832 -16.28 34.13 15.64
N ASN A 833 -16.50 33.85 16.93
CA ASN A 833 -17.61 34.39 17.72
C ASN A 833 -19.01 34.16 17.10
N GLY A 834 -19.25 32.97 16.55
CA GLY A 834 -20.55 32.61 15.97
C GLY A 834 -20.82 33.20 14.58
N LYS A 835 -19.79 33.72 13.91
CA LYS A 835 -19.89 34.36 12.60
C LYS A 835 -18.79 33.87 11.67
N TYR A 836 -19.12 33.71 10.40
CA TYR A 836 -18.18 33.33 9.34
C TYR A 836 -17.73 34.57 8.56
N TYR A 837 -16.41 34.74 8.42
CA TYR A 837 -15.77 35.83 7.68
C TYR A 837 -15.05 35.23 6.48
N MET A 838 -15.58 35.48 5.29
CA MET A 838 -14.97 35.03 4.03
C MET A 838 -14.22 36.19 3.39
N TYR A 839 -12.95 35.97 3.12
CA TYR A 839 -12.09 36.91 2.42
C TYR A 839 -11.79 36.33 1.06
N TYR A 840 -12.13 37.06 0.01
CA TYR A 840 -12.05 36.54 -1.34
C TYR A 840 -11.40 37.56 -2.25
N LYS A 841 -10.73 37.08 -3.30
CA LYS A 841 -10.17 37.93 -4.34
C LYS A 841 -11.27 38.29 -5.33
N ASN A 842 -11.53 39.58 -5.47
CA ASN A 842 -12.29 40.11 -6.59
C ASN A 842 -11.38 40.12 -7.83
N GLU A 843 -11.56 39.13 -8.69
CA GLU A 843 -10.65 38.90 -9.82
C GLU A 843 -10.81 39.98 -10.91
N THR A 844 -11.91 40.75 -10.90
CA THR A 844 -12.12 41.87 -11.82
C THR A 844 -11.20 43.06 -11.51
N ASN A 845 -11.08 43.45 -10.24
CA ASN A 845 -10.28 44.61 -9.83
C ASN A 845 -8.98 44.27 -9.09
N LYS A 846 -8.70 42.97 -8.87
CA LYS A 846 -7.50 42.42 -8.22
C LYS A 846 -7.33 42.90 -6.77
N ARG A 847 -8.43 42.94 -6.01
CA ARG A 847 -8.47 43.35 -4.58
C ARG A 847 -9.11 42.28 -3.71
N ILE A 848 -8.77 42.27 -2.42
CA ILE A 848 -9.40 41.38 -1.44
C ILE A 848 -10.61 42.07 -0.81
N TYR A 849 -11.73 41.37 -0.77
CA TYR A 849 -13.00 41.81 -0.16
C TYR A 849 -13.40 40.89 0.99
N LEU A 850 -14.11 41.46 1.96
CA LEU A 850 -14.73 40.73 3.07
C LEU A 850 -16.22 40.53 2.79
N ALA A 851 -16.69 39.31 2.94
CA ALA A 851 -18.10 38.95 3.05
C ALA A 851 -18.35 38.17 4.35
N THR A 852 -19.58 38.16 4.86
CA THR A 852 -19.90 37.45 6.11
C THR A 852 -21.20 36.67 6.04
N ALA A 853 -21.29 35.60 6.84
CA ALA A 853 -22.47 34.75 6.97
C ALA A 853 -22.68 34.28 8.41
N SER A 854 -23.90 33.80 8.69
CA SER A 854 -24.28 33.19 9.98
C SER A 854 -24.03 31.67 10.00
N HIS A 855 -24.00 31.03 8.84
CA HIS A 855 -23.77 29.59 8.67
C HIS A 855 -22.57 29.37 7.73
N ALA A 856 -21.91 28.21 7.86
CA ALA A 856 -20.72 27.89 7.06
C ALA A 856 -21.01 27.99 5.56
N ASN A 857 -22.17 27.46 5.13
CA ASN A 857 -22.63 27.45 3.74
C ASN A 857 -23.38 28.70 3.29
N GLY A 858 -23.30 29.80 4.06
CA GLY A 858 -23.90 31.07 3.68
C GLY A 858 -25.38 31.24 4.08
N PRO A 859 -26.11 32.17 3.43
CA PRO A 859 -25.63 33.06 2.37
C PRO A 859 -24.61 34.09 2.89
N TYR A 860 -23.57 34.34 2.09
CA TYR A 860 -22.56 35.37 2.39
C TYR A 860 -22.97 36.74 1.83
N SER A 861 -22.83 37.78 2.65
CA SER A 861 -23.08 39.18 2.28
C SER A 861 -21.78 39.98 2.29
N GLU A 862 -21.44 40.62 1.17
CA GLU A 862 -20.26 41.48 1.05
C GLU A 862 -20.36 42.71 1.96
N ILE A 863 -19.25 43.06 2.59
CA ILE A 863 -19.13 44.17 3.53
C ILE A 863 -18.30 45.31 2.94
N LYS A 864 -17.04 45.04 2.60
CA LYS A 864 -16.10 46.06 2.08
C LYS A 864 -14.83 45.44 1.49
N GLN A 865 -14.06 46.24 0.75
CA GLN A 865 -12.67 45.93 0.40
C GLN A 865 -11.77 45.97 1.65
N ILE A 866 -10.83 45.03 1.75
CA ILE A 866 -9.87 44.89 2.85
C ILE A 866 -8.44 45.23 2.42
N SER A 867 -8.04 44.83 1.22
CA SER A 867 -6.68 45.11 0.73
C SER A 867 -6.48 46.62 0.58
N GLU A 868 -5.45 47.16 1.22
CA GLU A 868 -5.10 48.58 1.13
C GLU A 868 -4.23 48.87 -0.10
N GLY A 869 -4.42 50.06 -0.70
CA GLY A 869 -3.60 50.54 -1.82
C GLY A 869 -4.05 50.05 -3.20
N ASN A 870 -3.20 50.31 -4.21
CA ASN A 870 -3.49 50.04 -5.61
C ASN A 870 -2.77 48.81 -6.19
N ILE A 871 -2.20 47.95 -5.35
CA ILE A 871 -1.43 46.78 -5.76
C ILE A 871 -2.36 45.58 -5.95
N GLY A 872 -2.28 44.91 -7.10
CA GLY A 872 -3.04 43.69 -7.37
C GLY A 872 -2.55 42.53 -6.50
N VAL A 873 -3.47 41.88 -5.79
CA VAL A 873 -3.17 40.78 -4.85
C VAL A 873 -4.09 39.58 -5.05
N GLU A 874 -3.65 38.40 -4.63
CA GLU A 874 -4.38 37.12 -4.67
C GLU A 874 -4.09 36.23 -3.46
N GLY A 875 -4.80 35.10 -3.34
CA GLY A 875 -4.57 34.11 -2.28
C GLY A 875 -4.57 34.69 -0.86
N PRO A 876 -5.68 35.33 -0.40
CA PRO A 876 -5.79 35.75 0.98
C PRO A 876 -5.63 34.53 1.90
N ASN A 877 -4.70 34.62 2.85
CA ASN A 877 -4.50 33.64 3.89
C ASN A 877 -4.52 34.35 5.25
N ILE A 878 -5.39 33.89 6.16
CA ILE A 878 -5.61 34.52 7.45
C ILE A 878 -5.26 33.56 8.57
N TYR A 879 -4.35 33.98 9.43
CA TYR A 879 -3.92 33.19 10.57
C TYR A 879 -3.73 34.07 11.80
N LYS A 880 -3.92 33.46 12.96
CA LYS A 880 -3.80 34.13 14.24
C LYS A 880 -2.35 34.14 14.72
N LEU A 881 -1.92 35.26 15.31
CA LEU A 881 -0.63 35.30 15.99
C LEU A 881 -0.68 34.53 17.32
N ASN A 882 0.32 33.70 17.55
CA ASN A 882 0.47 32.86 18.72
C ASN A 882 0.59 33.80 19.93
N ASN A 883 -0.12 33.47 21.01
CA ASN A 883 -0.14 34.27 22.24
C ASN A 883 -0.59 35.74 22.04
N SER A 884 -1.38 36.02 21.00
CA SER A 884 -1.88 37.36 20.66
C SER A 884 -3.35 37.33 20.27
N ASN A 885 -4.02 38.48 20.36
CA ASN A 885 -5.36 38.69 19.80
C ASN A 885 -5.32 39.19 18.35
N LYS A 886 -4.11 39.37 17.79
CA LYS A 886 -3.90 39.80 16.42
C LYS A 886 -4.05 38.65 15.43
N TRP A 887 -4.56 38.99 14.26
CA TRP A 887 -4.62 38.16 13.08
C TRP A 887 -3.83 38.83 11.96
N LEU A 888 -3.18 38.03 11.13
CA LEU A 888 -2.50 38.48 9.93
C LEU A 888 -3.29 38.03 8.71
N LEU A 889 -3.41 38.91 7.72
CA LEU A 889 -3.81 38.60 6.35
C LEU A 889 -2.55 38.70 5.50
N MET A 890 -2.13 37.56 4.95
CA MET A 890 -1.12 37.46 3.90
C MET A 890 -1.80 37.41 2.54
N SER A 891 -1.27 38.15 1.56
CA SER A 891 -1.74 38.08 0.18
C SER A 891 -0.58 38.19 -0.80
N ASP A 892 -0.63 37.39 -1.85
CA ASP A 892 0.40 37.30 -2.89
C ASP A 892 0.26 38.48 -3.86
N ALA A 893 1.22 39.40 -3.87
CA ALA A 893 1.35 40.41 -4.92
C ALA A 893 2.13 39.80 -6.10
N TYR A 894 1.50 38.81 -6.75
CA TYR A 894 2.12 37.90 -7.73
C TYR A 894 2.87 38.58 -8.88
N ASN A 895 2.42 39.78 -9.30
CA ASN A 895 3.10 40.56 -10.35
C ASN A 895 4.40 41.24 -9.89
N SER A 896 4.59 41.37 -8.57
CA SER A 896 5.73 42.05 -7.95
C SER A 896 6.66 41.10 -7.19
N GLY A 897 6.31 39.82 -7.08
CA GLY A 897 7.15 38.77 -6.48
C GLY A 897 7.35 38.90 -4.96
N TYR A 898 6.38 39.47 -4.24
CA TYR A 898 6.42 39.56 -2.78
C TYR A 898 5.01 39.49 -2.16
N TYR A 899 4.95 39.21 -0.85
CA TYR A 899 3.70 39.18 -0.08
C TYR A 899 3.38 40.51 0.60
N ILE A 900 2.10 40.89 0.62
CA ILE A 900 1.59 41.96 1.47
C ILE A 900 1.05 41.35 2.76
N VAL A 901 1.44 41.92 3.91
CA VAL A 901 0.96 41.51 5.23
C VAL A 901 0.15 42.64 5.84
N GLN A 902 -1.08 42.36 6.24
CA GLN A 902 -1.94 43.27 7.00
C GLN A 902 -2.28 42.65 8.35
N GLU A 903 -2.47 43.45 9.40
CA GLU A 903 -2.86 42.97 10.73
C GLU A 903 -4.24 43.51 11.16
N THR A 904 -4.97 42.73 11.95
CA THR A 904 -6.24 43.11 12.56
C THR A 904 -6.40 42.49 13.95
N THR A 905 -7.34 43.01 14.76
CA THR A 905 -7.78 42.38 16.01
C THR A 905 -9.26 42.01 15.99
N ASP A 906 -10.00 42.39 14.95
CA ASP A 906 -11.46 42.26 14.88
C ASP A 906 -11.98 41.57 13.61
N LEU A 907 -11.08 41.13 12.70
CA LEU A 907 -11.41 40.50 11.42
C LEU A 907 -12.24 41.41 10.49
N VAL A 908 -12.20 42.73 10.69
CA VAL A 908 -12.94 43.70 9.86
C VAL A 908 -12.05 44.86 9.46
N ASN A 909 -11.22 45.37 10.36
CA ASN A 909 -10.37 46.53 10.15
C ASN A 909 -8.91 46.06 10.12
N PHE A 910 -8.34 46.06 8.91
CA PHE A 910 -6.97 45.66 8.67
C PHE A 910 -6.09 46.88 8.47
N ARG A 911 -4.83 46.78 8.91
CA ARG A 911 -3.80 47.80 8.71
C ARG A 911 -2.59 47.14 8.05
N THR A 912 -2.08 47.72 6.96
CA THR A 912 -0.85 47.23 6.34
C THR A 912 0.35 47.31 7.29
N VAL A 913 1.08 46.20 7.41
CA VAL A 913 2.34 46.11 8.15
C VAL A 913 3.46 46.69 7.28
N ASN A 914 4.36 47.48 7.89
CA ASN A 914 5.49 48.05 7.16
C ASN A 914 6.35 46.93 6.54
N ARG A 915 6.72 47.07 5.26
CA ARG A 915 7.49 46.06 4.51
C ARG A 915 8.81 45.66 5.17
N ASN A 916 9.42 46.56 5.94
CA ASN A 916 10.68 46.32 6.66
C ASN A 916 10.51 45.44 7.92
N ASN A 917 9.27 45.15 8.33
CA ASN A 917 8.97 44.40 9.55
C ASN A 917 8.68 42.91 9.30
N TYR A 918 8.79 42.45 8.05
CA TYR A 918 8.54 41.05 7.68
C TYR A 918 9.42 40.66 6.48
N SER A 919 9.77 39.37 6.34
CA SER A 919 10.73 38.92 5.33
C SER A 919 10.49 37.50 4.84
N PHE A 920 10.92 37.23 3.60
CA PHE A 920 10.90 35.93 2.95
C PHE A 920 12.24 35.78 2.24
N ASN A 921 12.98 34.68 2.47
CA ASN A 921 14.24 34.40 1.74
C ASN A 921 14.01 33.62 0.41
N PHE A 922 12.78 33.65 -0.09
CA PHE A 922 12.28 32.91 -1.25
C PHE A 922 11.13 33.70 -1.89
N THR A 923 10.70 33.28 -3.08
CA THR A 923 9.58 33.89 -3.82
C THR A 923 8.44 32.89 -3.95
N PRO A 924 7.58 32.76 -2.93
CA PRO A 924 6.43 31.88 -2.97
C PRO A 924 5.32 32.44 -3.85
N ARG A 925 4.43 31.55 -4.30
CA ARG A 925 3.13 31.86 -4.86
C ARG A 925 2.04 31.20 -4.03
N HIS A 926 0.87 31.85 -4.00
CA HIS A 926 -0.38 31.42 -3.35
C HIS A 926 -0.23 30.20 -2.43
N GLY A 927 -0.23 30.46 -1.12
CA GLY A 927 0.00 29.44 -0.10
C GLY A 927 -0.80 29.71 1.17
N TYR A 928 -0.68 28.81 2.13
CA TYR A 928 -1.44 28.82 3.35
C TYR A 928 -0.56 28.63 4.59
N VAL A 929 -0.78 29.44 5.63
CA VAL A 929 -0.04 29.39 6.89
C VAL A 929 -0.87 28.69 7.98
N ILE A 930 -0.25 27.72 8.64
CA ILE A 930 -0.78 27.10 9.87
C ILE A 930 0.18 27.32 11.05
N PRO A 931 -0.34 27.45 12.28
CA PRO A 931 0.51 27.45 13.45
C PRO A 931 1.02 26.02 13.74
N ILE A 932 2.27 25.91 14.18
CA ILE A 932 2.92 24.65 14.57
C ILE A 932 3.66 24.83 15.91
N ASN A 933 3.89 23.73 16.63
CA ASN A 933 4.70 23.75 17.84
C ASN A 933 6.20 23.51 17.55
N GLY A 934 7.01 23.54 18.61
CA GLY A 934 8.46 23.43 18.53
C GLY A 934 8.94 22.07 18.03
N TYR A 935 8.22 20.99 18.33
CA TYR A 935 8.57 19.65 17.86
C TYR A 935 8.31 19.51 16.36
N GLN A 936 7.14 19.92 15.90
CA GLN A 936 6.82 19.97 14.47
C GLN A 936 7.80 20.85 13.69
N TYR A 937 8.18 22.00 14.26
CA TYR A 937 9.20 22.86 13.67
C TYR A 937 10.55 22.13 13.54
N ASN A 938 11.01 21.48 14.61
CA ASN A 938 12.28 20.74 14.63
C ASN A 938 12.26 19.56 13.65
N ASP A 939 11.17 18.80 13.60
CA ASP A 939 11.00 17.67 12.67
C ASP A 939 11.04 18.15 11.21
N LEU A 940 10.36 19.24 10.90
CA LEU A 940 10.33 19.81 9.55
C LEU A 940 11.70 20.32 9.10
N ILE A 941 12.46 20.99 9.97
CA ILE A 941 13.82 21.45 9.60
C ILE A 941 14.82 20.29 9.51
N ASN A 942 14.61 19.19 10.23
CA ASN A 942 15.44 17.99 10.16
C ASN A 942 15.15 17.20 8.88
N ALA A 943 13.88 17.01 8.54
CA ALA A 943 13.46 16.34 7.31
C ALA A 943 13.82 17.15 6.05
N PHE A 944 13.76 18.49 6.16
CA PHE A 944 13.93 19.41 5.03
C PHE A 944 14.93 20.54 5.37
N PRO A 945 16.23 20.24 5.52
CA PRO A 945 17.21 21.20 6.03
C PRO A 945 17.44 22.40 5.09
N SER A 946 17.75 23.55 5.71
CA SER A 946 18.11 24.81 5.04
C SER A 946 19.08 25.63 5.89
N ASN A 947 19.99 26.36 5.25
CA ASN A 947 21.00 27.17 5.94
C ASN A 947 20.37 28.26 6.83
N GLY A 948 20.91 28.41 8.04
CA GLY A 948 20.49 29.45 8.99
C GLY A 948 19.14 29.18 9.68
N LEU A 949 18.67 27.93 9.67
CA LEU A 949 17.61 27.42 10.54
C LEU A 949 18.25 26.49 11.57
N GLY A 950 18.01 26.75 12.86
CA GLY A 950 18.45 25.90 13.96
C GLY A 950 17.25 25.41 14.76
N PRO A 951 17.41 24.35 15.57
CA PRO A 951 16.33 23.85 16.40
C PRO A 951 15.86 24.88 17.43
N ILE A 952 14.62 24.72 17.89
CA ILE A 952 14.08 25.43 19.05
C ILE A 952 14.36 24.58 20.30
N SER A 953 15.01 25.16 21.30
CA SER A 953 15.25 24.52 22.60
C SER A 953 13.93 24.33 23.34
N MET A 954 13.57 23.08 23.62
CA MET A 954 12.36 22.73 24.37
C MET A 954 12.70 22.66 25.86
N ALA A 955 12.50 23.75 26.61
CA ALA A 955 12.68 23.73 28.06
C ALA A 955 11.59 22.86 28.72
N VAL A 956 11.99 21.79 29.42
CA VAL A 956 11.10 21.03 30.32
C VAL A 956 10.63 21.96 31.44
N PRO A 957 9.32 22.08 31.73
CA PRO A 957 8.87 22.86 32.87
C PRO A 957 9.32 22.18 34.17
N THR A 958 10.41 22.64 34.77
CA THR A 958 10.73 22.34 36.17
C THR A 958 9.63 22.92 37.04
N THR A 959 8.90 22.04 37.72
CA THR A 959 7.90 22.39 38.72
C THR A 959 8.57 23.08 39.91
N THR A 960 8.58 24.42 39.90
CA THR A 960 8.74 25.20 41.13
C THR A 960 7.59 24.88 42.07
N LYS A 961 7.85 24.08 43.11
CA LYS A 961 6.95 23.92 44.27
C LYS A 961 6.71 25.29 44.89
N LYS A 962 5.50 25.82 44.72
CA LYS A 962 4.94 26.87 45.57
C LYS A 962 4.70 26.25 46.95
N THR A 963 5.66 26.40 47.86
CA THR A 963 5.45 26.12 49.27
C THR A 963 4.68 27.29 49.86
N THR A 964 3.40 27.07 50.18
CA THR A 964 2.59 28.01 50.95
C THR A 964 3.15 28.11 52.36
N THR A 965 3.62 29.30 52.70
CA THR A 965 4.08 29.71 54.02
C THR A 965 2.95 29.65 55.04
N THR A 966 3.09 28.84 56.08
CA THR A 966 2.37 29.02 57.35
C THR A 966 3.38 29.48 58.39
N THR A 967 3.17 30.68 58.90
CA THR A 967 3.98 31.36 59.90
C THR A 967 3.90 30.66 61.26
N THR A 968 5.02 30.21 61.80
CA THR A 968 5.24 30.18 63.25
C THR A 968 6.68 30.60 63.57
N THR A 969 6.76 31.64 64.38
CA THR A 969 7.94 32.36 64.87
C THR A 969 8.81 31.51 65.80
N THR A 970 10.11 31.41 65.55
CA THR A 970 11.12 31.42 66.64
C THR A 970 12.47 31.95 66.16
N THR A 971 13.02 32.82 66.99
CA THR A 971 14.16 33.73 66.80
C THR A 971 15.51 33.09 67.18
N THR A 972 16.58 33.47 66.45
CA THR A 972 18.02 33.58 66.87
C THR A 972 18.75 32.29 67.34
N THR A 973 19.99 31.98 66.97
CA THR A 973 21.23 32.79 66.95
C THR A 973 22.36 32.08 66.18
N ALA A 974 23.33 32.87 65.72
CA ALA A 974 24.52 32.58 64.93
C ALA A 974 25.48 31.46 65.41
N THR A 975 26.25 30.87 64.48
CA THR A 975 27.72 30.82 64.59
C THR A 975 28.41 30.67 63.22
N THR A 976 29.48 31.47 63.06
CA THR A 976 30.48 31.61 62.00
C THR A 976 31.44 30.43 61.83
N THR A 977 31.97 30.22 60.60
CA THR A 977 33.42 30.08 60.26
C THR A 977 33.60 29.98 58.74
N LYS A 978 34.06 31.05 58.07
CA LYS A 978 35.44 31.29 57.56
C LYS A 978 35.93 30.35 56.45
N ASN A 979 35.99 30.93 55.25
CA ASN A 979 36.89 30.59 54.16
C ASN A 979 38.35 30.49 54.64
N ASN A 980 39.10 29.56 54.04
CA ASN A 980 40.50 29.79 53.69
C ASN A 980 40.83 29.07 52.38
N SER A 981 41.42 29.84 51.50
CA SER A 981 41.68 29.65 50.07
C SER A 981 43.09 29.15 49.75
N GLN A 982 43.26 28.66 48.50
CA GLN A 982 44.39 28.82 47.55
C GLN A 982 45.06 27.51 47.07
N PRO A 983 45.74 27.49 45.90
CA PRO A 983 45.31 27.92 44.55
C PRO A 983 45.79 26.92 43.44
N THR A 984 45.08 26.78 42.32
CA THR A 984 45.66 26.06 41.14
C THR A 984 45.23 26.67 39.81
N SER A 985 46.15 27.46 39.22
CA SER A 985 46.46 27.58 37.78
C SER A 985 45.30 27.69 36.77
N GLN A 986 44.86 28.91 36.44
CA GLN A 986 44.17 29.19 35.17
C GLN A 986 45.18 29.06 34.01
N SER A 987 44.88 28.22 33.02
CA SER A 987 45.66 28.09 31.79
C SER A 987 45.45 29.31 30.89
N LYS A 988 46.55 29.93 30.45
CA LYS A 988 46.52 31.07 29.51
C LYS A 988 46.31 30.61 28.07
N CYS A 989 45.66 31.45 27.27
CA CYS A 989 45.43 31.30 25.83
C CYS A 989 45.74 32.62 25.09
N PHE A 990 45.81 32.59 23.76
CA PHE A 990 46.21 33.78 22.99
C PHE A 990 45.20 34.91 23.02
N SER A 991 43.90 34.64 23.21
CA SER A 991 42.89 35.70 23.29
C SER A 991 43.03 36.56 24.54
N GLU A 992 43.47 35.98 25.66
CA GLU A 992 43.77 36.70 26.90
C GLU A 992 45.09 37.48 26.81
N ASP A 993 46.13 36.93 26.19
CA ASP A 993 47.42 37.62 26.04
C ASP A 993 47.36 38.78 25.01
N LYS A 994 46.54 38.65 23.97
CA LYS A 994 46.33 39.68 22.93
C LYS A 994 45.12 40.58 23.20
N ASN A 995 44.38 40.34 24.28
CA ASN A 995 43.20 41.09 24.74
C ASN A 995 42.10 41.23 23.66
N LEU A 996 41.76 40.11 23.01
CA LEU A 996 40.89 40.07 21.82
C LEU A 996 39.38 39.98 22.13
N GLY A 997 39.00 39.96 23.42
CA GLY A 997 37.61 40.12 23.86
C GLY A 997 36.79 38.83 24.00
N TYR A 998 37.40 37.65 23.88
CA TYR A 998 36.78 36.35 24.14
C TYR A 998 37.66 35.47 25.05
N PRO A 999 37.07 34.60 25.90
CA PRO A 999 37.79 33.89 26.97
C PRO A 999 38.63 32.71 26.46
N CYS A 1000 39.48 32.14 27.32
CA CYS A 1000 40.08 30.83 27.06
C CYS A 1000 39.05 29.71 27.17
N CYS A 1001 39.10 28.74 26.25
CA CYS A 1001 38.29 27.53 26.35
C CYS A 1001 38.70 26.73 27.60
N GLN A 1002 37.74 26.06 28.23
CA GLN A 1002 38.03 25.10 29.30
C GLN A 1002 38.52 23.77 28.74
N ASN A 1003 38.14 23.43 27.50
CA ASN A 1003 38.57 22.24 26.78
C ASN A 1003 39.51 22.58 25.60
N CYS A 1004 40.05 21.54 24.97
CA CYS A 1004 41.06 21.65 23.90
C CYS A 1004 40.48 21.41 22.50
N TYR A 1005 39.17 21.55 22.32
CA TYR A 1005 38.49 21.23 21.07
C TYR A 1005 38.59 22.36 20.05
N VAL A 1006 39.31 22.13 18.96
CA VAL A 1006 39.53 23.11 17.88
C VAL A 1006 38.41 23.00 16.85
N ILE A 1007 37.69 24.09 16.63
CA ILE A 1007 36.60 24.21 15.64
C ILE A 1007 37.07 25.03 14.43
N GLU A 1008 37.98 25.98 14.64
CA GLU A 1008 38.55 26.82 13.59
C GLU A 1008 39.97 27.24 13.97
N SER A 1009 40.85 27.44 12.98
CA SER A 1009 42.23 27.90 13.16
C SER A 1009 42.54 29.02 12.18
N ASP A 1010 43.18 30.09 12.65
CA ASP A 1010 43.64 31.19 11.81
C ASP A 1010 45.10 31.59 12.13
N GLU A 1011 45.55 32.72 11.56
CA GLU A 1011 46.89 33.27 11.80
C GLU A 1011 47.15 33.72 13.26
N ASN A 1012 46.10 33.88 14.06
CA ASN A 1012 46.17 34.28 15.46
C ASN A 1012 46.21 33.10 16.43
N GLY A 1013 45.59 31.96 16.08
CA GLY A 1013 45.65 30.69 16.80
C GLY A 1013 44.41 29.79 16.60
N ASP A 1014 44.26 28.78 17.44
CA ASP A 1014 43.16 27.79 17.40
C ASP A 1014 41.98 28.21 18.29
N TYR A 1015 40.75 28.08 17.79
CA TYR A 1015 39.51 28.50 18.44
C TYR A 1015 38.57 27.34 18.72
N GLY A 1016 37.83 27.43 19.82
CA GLY A 1016 36.72 26.55 20.17
C GLY A 1016 35.44 27.34 20.43
N ILE A 1017 34.34 26.62 20.67
CA ILE A 1017 33.06 27.21 21.06
C ILE A 1017 32.57 26.47 22.30
N GLU A 1018 32.32 27.22 23.37
CA GLU A 1018 31.75 26.71 24.61
C GLU A 1018 30.54 27.56 25.00
N ASN A 1019 29.44 26.90 25.38
CA ASN A 1019 28.17 27.57 25.73
C ASN A 1019 27.64 28.55 24.67
N GLY A 1020 28.00 28.32 23.40
CA GLY A 1020 27.57 29.14 22.27
C GLY A 1020 28.37 30.43 22.06
N GLU A 1021 29.47 30.63 22.79
CA GLU A 1021 30.39 31.75 22.59
C GLU A 1021 31.77 31.25 22.14
N TRP A 1022 32.44 32.05 21.31
CA TRP A 1022 33.80 31.76 20.85
C TRP A 1022 34.78 31.87 22.00
N CYS A 1023 35.74 30.94 22.06
CA CYS A 1023 36.83 30.94 23.01
C CYS A 1023 38.14 30.54 22.29
N SER A 1024 39.29 30.93 22.83
CA SER A 1024 40.58 30.51 22.27
C SER A 1024 41.22 29.38 23.06
N ILE A 1025 41.87 28.47 22.35
CA ILE A 1025 42.34 27.22 22.94
C ILE A 1025 43.55 27.48 23.84
N PRO A 1026 43.55 26.99 25.09
CA PRO A 1026 44.66 27.20 26.02
C PRO A 1026 45.98 26.62 25.52
N TYR A 1027 47.09 27.31 25.77
CA TYR A 1027 48.43 26.81 25.43
C TYR A 1027 48.81 25.52 26.17
N SER A 1028 48.08 25.17 27.24
CA SER A 1028 48.25 23.92 27.98
C SER A 1028 47.72 22.70 27.23
N CYS A 1029 46.97 22.88 26.14
CA CYS A 1029 46.52 21.81 25.28
C CYS A 1029 47.72 21.26 24.49
N SER A 1030 48.20 20.07 24.86
CA SER A 1030 49.33 19.43 24.20
C SER A 1030 48.89 18.76 22.89
N LYS A 1031 49.63 18.96 21.80
CA LYS A 1031 49.37 18.27 20.52
C LYS A 1031 49.55 16.75 20.59
N SER A 1032 50.10 16.20 21.68
CA SER A 1032 50.29 14.74 21.84
C SER A 1032 49.04 13.98 22.30
N ASP A 1033 47.97 14.68 22.71
CA ASP A 1033 46.72 14.06 23.17
C ASP A 1033 45.62 14.00 22.09
N LEU A 1034 45.91 14.55 20.91
CA LEU A 1034 45.00 14.64 19.78
C LEU A 1034 45.61 13.92 18.57
N HIS A 1035 44.78 13.24 17.79
CA HIS A 1035 45.12 12.74 16.46
C HIS A 1035 45.43 13.92 15.52
N GLU A 1036 46.18 13.71 14.42
CA GLU A 1036 46.59 14.77 13.48
C GLU A 1036 45.40 15.56 12.90
N ASN A 1037 44.20 14.97 12.90
CA ASN A 1037 42.94 15.58 12.47
C ASN A 1037 42.25 16.43 13.56
N GLY A 1038 42.88 16.65 14.73
CA GLY A 1038 42.37 17.54 15.79
C GLY A 1038 41.43 16.89 16.81
N TYR A 1039 41.12 15.59 16.68
CA TYR A 1039 40.22 14.84 17.58
C TYR A 1039 41.01 14.05 18.64
N PRO A 1040 40.51 13.92 19.89
CA PRO A 1040 41.16 13.13 20.92
C PRO A 1040 41.09 11.64 20.60
N TYR A 1041 42.04 10.87 21.13
CA TYR A 1041 41.94 9.42 21.06
C TYR A 1041 40.90 8.87 22.04
N CYS A 1042 40.18 7.82 21.66
CA CYS A 1042 39.23 7.13 22.52
C CYS A 1042 39.96 6.53 23.73
N LYS A 1043 39.42 6.77 24.92
CA LYS A 1043 40.07 6.39 26.19
C LYS A 1043 39.51 5.09 26.76
N ASN A 1044 38.25 4.79 26.47
CA ASN A 1044 37.46 3.74 27.10
C ASN A 1044 36.77 2.81 26.08
N THR A 1045 36.47 3.29 24.88
CA THR A 1045 35.84 2.48 23.82
C THR A 1045 36.86 2.02 22.78
N LYS A 1046 36.76 0.75 22.41
CA LYS A 1046 37.43 0.16 21.23
C LYS A 1046 36.39 -0.25 20.16
N ILE A 1047 35.14 0.19 20.32
CA ILE A 1047 34.07 -0.09 19.37
C ILE A 1047 34.16 0.92 18.23
N VAL A 1048 34.53 0.42 17.05
CA VAL A 1048 34.56 1.21 15.82
C VAL A 1048 33.13 1.45 15.37
N VAL A 1049 32.69 2.70 15.43
CA VAL A 1049 31.36 3.12 14.98
C VAL A 1049 31.38 3.64 13.55
N TYR A 1050 32.58 3.96 13.03
CA TYR A 1050 32.80 4.41 11.67
C TYR A 1050 34.28 4.23 11.30
N THR A 1051 34.58 3.89 10.04
CA THR A 1051 35.95 3.73 9.55
C THR A 1051 36.12 4.46 8.23
N ASP A 1052 37.16 5.28 8.14
CA ASP A 1052 37.66 5.86 6.89
C ASP A 1052 39.18 5.63 6.77
N ASP A 1053 39.98 6.70 6.76
CA ASP A 1053 41.43 6.66 6.85
C ASP A 1053 41.92 6.29 8.27
N VAL A 1054 41.05 6.39 9.28
CA VAL A 1054 41.26 5.90 10.66
C VAL A 1054 40.00 5.26 11.23
N GLU A 1055 40.14 4.52 12.33
CA GLU A 1055 38.99 3.97 13.07
C GLU A 1055 38.44 4.98 14.07
N TRP A 1056 37.12 5.22 14.01
CA TRP A 1056 36.43 6.19 14.84
C TRP A 1056 35.58 5.51 15.90
N GLY A 1057 35.68 6.02 17.13
CA GLY A 1057 34.80 5.70 18.24
C GLY A 1057 34.02 6.93 18.69
N VAL A 1058 33.01 6.70 19.52
CA VAL A 1058 32.24 7.78 20.16
C VAL A 1058 32.19 7.51 21.67
N GLU A 1059 32.60 8.49 22.46
CA GLU A 1059 32.51 8.48 23.92
C GLU A 1059 31.82 9.74 24.42
N ASN A 1060 30.84 9.59 25.34
CA ASN A 1060 30.08 10.72 25.89
C ASN A 1060 29.46 11.64 24.82
N ASN A 1061 28.99 11.07 23.71
CA ASN A 1061 28.47 11.76 22.53
C ASN A 1061 29.49 12.63 21.77
N GLU A 1062 30.79 12.43 21.96
CA GLU A 1062 31.86 13.10 21.22
C GLU A 1062 32.71 12.11 20.42
N TRP A 1063 33.13 12.53 19.23
CA TRP A 1063 33.96 11.72 18.33
C TRP A 1063 35.40 11.63 18.84
N CYS A 1064 35.94 10.42 18.83
CA CYS A 1064 37.32 10.15 19.18
C CYS A 1064 37.94 9.15 18.20
N VAL A 1065 39.26 9.20 18.02
CA VAL A 1065 39.98 8.26 17.15
C VAL A 1065 40.43 7.07 17.97
N ILE A 1066 40.17 5.85 17.52
CA ILE A 1066 40.61 4.64 18.23
C ILE A 1066 42.10 4.45 17.96
N LYS A 1067 42.91 4.30 19.03
CA LYS A 1067 44.35 4.01 18.88
C LYS A 1067 44.54 2.57 18.42
N ASP A 1068 45.18 2.41 17.27
CA ASP A 1068 45.81 1.15 16.91
C ASP A 1068 46.93 0.85 17.92
N ASP A 1069 46.74 -0.18 18.73
CA ASP A 1069 47.80 -0.70 19.58
C ASP A 1069 48.86 -1.32 18.67
N GLU A 1070 49.99 -0.62 18.50
CA GLU A 1070 51.22 -1.18 17.92
C GLU A 1070 51.71 -2.38 18.77
N SER A 1071 51.23 -3.58 18.48
CA SER A 1071 51.98 -4.83 18.72
C SER A 1071 51.40 -6.01 17.94
N SER A 1072 51.94 -6.27 16.75
CA SER A 1072 52.39 -7.60 16.28
C SER A 1072 52.51 -7.63 14.76
N SER A 1073 53.69 -7.26 14.28
CA SER A 1073 54.15 -7.65 12.95
C SER A 1073 54.28 -9.18 12.86
N ASP A 1074 53.80 -9.74 11.74
CA ASP A 1074 53.89 -11.14 11.26
C ASP A 1074 52.86 -12.19 11.75
N CYS A 1075 51.57 -12.02 11.39
CA CYS A 1075 50.67 -13.19 11.27
C CYS A 1075 50.73 -13.74 9.84
N LYS A 1076 51.36 -14.91 9.67
CA LYS A 1076 51.42 -15.63 8.38
C LYS A 1076 50.14 -16.40 8.15
N CYS A 1077 49.51 -16.14 7.02
CA CYS A 1077 48.32 -16.83 6.60
C CYS A 1077 48.64 -18.20 5.99
N TRP A 1078 48.06 -19.24 6.55
CA TRP A 1078 48.37 -20.62 6.19
C TRP A 1078 47.63 -21.09 4.92
N SER A 1079 46.47 -20.52 4.60
CA SER A 1079 45.62 -20.92 3.46
C SER A 1079 46.17 -20.52 2.10
N GLU A 1080 47.04 -19.51 2.02
CA GLU A 1080 47.65 -19.06 0.76
C GLU A 1080 48.45 -20.19 0.09
N LYS A 1081 49.06 -21.08 0.89
CA LYS A 1081 49.80 -22.25 0.36
C LYS A 1081 48.90 -23.32 -0.25
N LEU A 1082 47.60 -23.27 0.06
CA LEU A 1082 46.57 -24.16 -0.49
C LEU A 1082 45.81 -23.51 -1.66
N GLY A 1083 46.18 -22.27 -2.04
CA GLY A 1083 45.57 -21.54 -3.15
C GLY A 1083 44.37 -20.68 -2.77
N TYR A 1084 44.09 -20.49 -1.48
CA TYR A 1084 42.96 -19.71 -0.98
C TYR A 1084 43.43 -18.43 -0.26
N PRO A 1085 42.69 -17.31 -0.39
CA PRO A 1085 43.04 -16.05 0.26
C PRO A 1085 42.91 -16.14 1.80
N CYS A 1086 43.36 -15.09 2.48
CA CYS A 1086 43.19 -14.94 3.93
C CYS A 1086 41.94 -14.15 4.23
N CYS A 1087 41.21 -14.56 5.26
CA CYS A 1087 40.06 -13.77 5.69
C CYS A 1087 40.52 -12.44 6.27
N VAL A 1088 39.72 -11.40 6.01
CA VAL A 1088 39.88 -10.08 6.60
C VAL A 1088 39.26 -10.06 8.00
N GLY A 1089 38.13 -10.76 8.19
CA GLY A 1089 37.48 -11.01 9.47
C GLY A 1089 37.92 -12.32 10.15
N ASN A 1090 37.56 -12.46 11.42
CA ASN A 1090 37.92 -13.61 12.26
C ASN A 1090 36.78 -14.61 12.48
N THR A 1091 35.73 -14.55 11.65
CA THR A 1091 34.55 -15.42 11.77
C THR A 1091 34.86 -16.81 11.20
N VAL A 1092 34.99 -17.80 12.09
CA VAL A 1092 35.25 -19.19 11.71
C VAL A 1092 33.95 -19.86 11.28
N TYR A 1093 33.89 -20.28 10.02
CA TYR A 1093 32.76 -21.01 9.44
C TYR A 1093 32.93 -22.53 9.59
N THR A 1094 34.17 -23.03 9.45
CA THR A 1094 34.53 -24.43 9.73
C THR A 1094 36.02 -24.53 10.08
N THR A 1095 36.49 -25.68 10.55
CA THR A 1095 37.91 -25.92 10.84
C THR A 1095 38.27 -27.34 10.44
N ASP A 1096 39.40 -27.49 9.73
CA ASP A 1096 39.93 -28.78 9.29
C ASP A 1096 41.40 -28.97 9.71
N GLU A 1097 42.06 -29.97 9.13
CA GLU A 1097 43.46 -30.31 9.42
C GLU A 1097 44.46 -29.22 8.99
N SER A 1098 44.04 -28.31 8.10
CA SER A 1098 44.86 -27.21 7.59
C SER A 1098 44.70 -25.94 8.43
N GLY A 1099 43.51 -25.70 8.98
CA GLY A 1099 43.23 -24.62 9.93
C GLY A 1099 41.77 -24.16 9.94
N SER A 1100 41.50 -23.02 10.58
CA SER A 1100 40.15 -22.44 10.68
C SER A 1100 39.79 -21.64 9.44
N TRP A 1101 38.71 -22.00 8.75
CA TRP A 1101 38.26 -21.37 7.52
C TRP A 1101 37.12 -20.38 7.79
N GLY A 1102 37.13 -19.24 7.09
CA GLY A 1102 36.04 -18.28 7.02
C GLY A 1102 35.46 -18.22 5.61
N LEU A 1103 34.35 -17.50 5.47
CA LEU A 1103 33.65 -17.29 4.21
C LEU A 1103 33.41 -15.79 4.02
N GLU A 1104 34.00 -15.22 2.97
CA GLU A 1104 33.89 -13.79 2.65
C GLU A 1104 33.56 -13.63 1.17
N ASN A 1105 32.52 -12.85 0.84
CA ASN A 1105 32.01 -12.69 -0.53
C ASN A 1105 31.75 -14.02 -1.25
N ASP A 1106 31.22 -15.00 -0.52
CA ASP A 1106 30.95 -16.38 -0.98
C ASP A 1106 32.19 -17.21 -1.38
N ASP A 1107 33.41 -16.73 -1.10
CA ASP A 1107 34.67 -17.45 -1.31
C ASP A 1107 35.30 -17.93 0.02
N TRP A 1108 35.92 -19.11 -0.01
CA TRP A 1108 36.62 -19.68 1.14
C TRP A 1108 37.95 -18.98 1.39
N CYS A 1109 38.19 -18.60 2.64
CA CYS A 1109 39.42 -17.95 3.07
C CYS A 1109 39.95 -18.58 4.37
N GLY A 1110 41.26 -18.57 4.58
CA GLY A 1110 41.85 -19.03 5.83
C GLY A 1110 41.86 -17.94 6.88
N ILE A 1111 41.35 -18.24 8.07
CA ILE A 1111 41.42 -17.36 9.23
C ILE A 1111 42.87 -17.35 9.70
N LYS A 1112 43.44 -16.15 9.79
CA LYS A 1112 44.82 -15.94 10.24
C LYS A 1112 44.93 -16.45 11.68
N THR A 1113 45.82 -17.41 11.92
CA THR A 1113 46.15 -17.84 13.27
C THR A 1113 47.21 -16.93 13.85
N CYS A 1114 46.72 -15.95 14.61
CA CYS A 1114 47.42 -15.24 15.66
C CYS A 1114 46.96 -15.85 17.01
#